data_AF-A0A255SNN8-F1
#
_entry.id   AF-A0A255SNN8-F1
#
_cell.length_a   1.000
_cell.length_b   1.000
_cell.length_c   1.000
_cell.angle_alpha   90.00
_cell.angle_beta   90.00
_cell.angle_gamma   90.00
#
_symmetry.space_group_name_H-M   'P 1'
#
loop_
_entity.id
_entity.type
_entity.pdbx_description
1 polymer ?
#
loop_
_entity_poly.entity_id
_entity_poly.type
_entity_poly.pdbx_seq_one_letter_code
_entity_poly.pdbx_strand_id
1 'polypeptide(L)'
;MEYIYLVIVVFLLVLAVFDLFVGVSNDAVNFLNSAIGAKVAKFKTIMLIASLGVVVGAVMSAGMMDVARHGIMHPANYSFHEVMTIFLAVMVTDVIVLDMFNTLGLPTSTTVSLVFELLGGTFILALLKIHADPSLTFDALLNSDKALSVIIAIFVSVAIAFFTGVVVMWISRVVFTFNYKLKLRYTVAVFGGIAFAVLSYFIFIKGLSKSPFIAADTKEWITTNTVLLMLAIFVLGTLLMQTLHWLRFNVFKIIVLMGTFALAMAFAGNDLVNFIGVPMAGLDSYQDFMANGRAQGDDAFLMNSLMTSAKTPLLYLLGAGVVMIVAMATSKKAQNVVKTSVDLARQDEGEEMFGSSKAARSIVRATQGMGSFVQRYMPHRVALWIDSRFKKEDVILEDGAAFDMVRAAVNLVLASVLIVVGTTYKLPLSTTYVTFMVAMGTSLADRAWSRESAVFRVTGVLSVIGGWFITAGVAFAACAIVCMTMYFGGFLAMFLFMALAVFLVVKSQIAYVRKSRSEKKDDVFMLMMRTKDPEIVLDLLEKHVSRTQSFVSRFALEQYDNILDGLSAENRHLLRHCKRDLDNEHDQLKKFRRKEMLALKRVPSDVAMERNTWFHLGANSNQQFIYCLKRMLDPVKEHVENNFNPLPQSCLEEFAPVRFKVEELMKCTEAMLSSGRFLSYDEVLAEADRVKDDLSTLRKHHLDRMQRDYDNNNLKISLVYLNILQESQEFLSIMRHQLRAANRFYGGDR
;
A
#
# COMPACT_ATOMS: atom_id res chain seq x y z
N MET A 1 -0.87 -42.99 -8.62
CA MET A 1 -0.58 -41.63 -9.15
C MET A 1 -1.83 -40.77 -9.29
N GLU A 2 -2.95 -41.28 -9.83
CA GLU A 2 -4.19 -40.49 -10.06
C GLU A 2 -4.73 -39.75 -8.82
N TYR A 3 -4.72 -40.40 -7.64
CA TYR A 3 -5.16 -39.77 -6.39
C TYR A 3 -4.24 -38.62 -5.93
N ILE A 4 -2.96 -38.65 -6.30
CA ILE A 4 -1.99 -37.60 -5.93
C ILE A 4 -2.29 -36.32 -6.73
N TYR A 5 -2.53 -36.45 -8.03
CA TYR A 5 -2.93 -35.32 -8.87
C TYR A 5 -4.30 -34.75 -8.48
N LEU A 6 -5.23 -35.59 -8.03
CA LEU A 6 -6.50 -35.10 -7.46
C LEU A 6 -6.26 -34.21 -6.23
N VAL A 7 -5.34 -34.61 -5.33
CA VAL A 7 -4.96 -33.79 -4.16
C VAL A 7 -4.35 -32.47 -4.60
N ILE A 8 -3.48 -32.47 -5.63
CA ILE A 8 -2.92 -31.24 -6.21
C ILE A 8 -4.05 -30.34 -6.75
N VAL A 9 -4.97 -30.87 -7.56
CA VAL A 9 -6.09 -30.09 -8.12
C VAL A 9 -6.98 -29.50 -7.03
N VAL A 10 -7.35 -30.29 -6.02
CA VAL A 10 -8.12 -29.80 -4.86
C VAL A 10 -7.36 -28.68 -4.16
N PHE A 11 -6.05 -28.83 -3.99
CA PHE A 11 -5.21 -27.78 -3.40
C PHE A 11 -5.19 -26.50 -4.24
N LEU A 12 -5.05 -26.59 -5.58
CA LEU A 12 -5.11 -25.42 -6.47
C LEU A 12 -6.46 -24.70 -6.34
N LEU A 13 -7.58 -25.45 -6.29
CA LEU A 13 -8.91 -24.88 -6.14
C LEU A 13 -9.11 -24.21 -4.77
N VAL A 14 -8.56 -24.78 -3.70
CA VAL A 14 -8.58 -24.18 -2.36
C VAL A 14 -7.77 -22.88 -2.36
N LEU A 15 -6.56 -22.88 -2.92
CA LEU A 15 -5.76 -21.66 -3.08
C LEU A 15 -6.47 -20.61 -3.92
N ALA A 16 -7.16 -20.99 -5.00
CA ALA A 16 -7.94 -20.07 -5.82
C ALA A 16 -8.98 -19.27 -4.99
N VAL A 17 -9.64 -19.93 -4.03
CA VAL A 17 -10.59 -19.26 -3.12
C VAL A 17 -9.86 -18.29 -2.18
N PHE A 18 -8.69 -18.67 -1.66
CA PHE A 18 -7.87 -17.77 -0.84
C PHE A 18 -7.37 -16.57 -1.64
N ASP A 19 -6.88 -16.77 -2.86
CA ASP A 19 -6.36 -15.71 -3.73
C ASP A 19 -7.48 -14.79 -4.20
N LEU A 20 -8.67 -15.32 -4.50
CA LEU A 20 -9.86 -14.49 -4.70
C LEU A 20 -10.14 -13.62 -3.47
N PHE A 21 -10.03 -14.16 -2.25
CA PHE A 21 -10.31 -13.38 -1.05
C PHE A 21 -9.24 -12.31 -0.80
N VAL A 22 -7.97 -12.66 -0.92
CA VAL A 22 -6.82 -11.78 -0.64
C VAL A 22 -6.63 -10.76 -1.76
N GLY A 23 -6.61 -11.20 -3.01
CA GLY A 23 -6.42 -10.38 -4.21
C GLY A 23 -7.53 -9.37 -4.40
N VAL A 24 -8.80 -9.79 -4.31
CA VAL A 24 -9.94 -8.85 -4.38
C VAL A 24 -9.91 -7.87 -3.21
N SER A 25 -9.52 -8.31 -2.01
CA SER A 25 -9.38 -7.38 -0.88
C SER A 25 -8.33 -6.30 -1.12
N ASN A 26 -7.26 -6.63 -1.84
CA ASN A 26 -6.20 -5.69 -2.21
C ASN A 26 -6.66 -4.75 -3.34
N ASP A 27 -7.30 -5.29 -4.38
CA ASP A 27 -7.62 -4.54 -5.59
C ASP A 27 -9.01 -3.85 -5.56
N ALA A 28 -9.89 -4.20 -4.61
CA ALA A 28 -11.19 -3.55 -4.43
C ALA A 28 -11.09 -2.04 -4.27
N VAL A 29 -9.97 -1.59 -3.72
CA VAL A 29 -9.61 -0.19 -3.55
C VAL A 29 -9.62 0.56 -4.88
N ASN A 30 -9.12 -0.07 -5.94
CA ASN A 30 -8.92 0.56 -7.24
C ASN A 30 -10.23 1.07 -7.84
N PHE A 31 -11.35 0.40 -7.58
CA PHE A 31 -12.66 0.79 -8.12
C PHE A 31 -13.64 1.40 -7.11
N LEU A 32 -13.41 1.22 -5.81
CA LEU A 32 -14.24 1.83 -4.78
C LEU A 32 -13.73 3.22 -4.34
N ASN A 33 -12.43 3.50 -4.44
CA ASN A 33 -11.80 4.72 -3.93
C ASN A 33 -12.43 5.99 -4.51
N SER A 34 -12.65 6.07 -5.82
CA SER A 34 -13.22 7.27 -6.45
C SER A 34 -14.65 7.59 -6.01
N ALA A 35 -15.51 6.58 -5.83
CA ALA A 35 -16.89 6.80 -5.39
C ALA A 35 -16.98 7.10 -3.89
N ILE A 36 -16.17 6.43 -3.07
CA ILE A 36 -16.11 6.63 -1.61
C ILE A 36 -15.46 7.96 -1.28
N GLY A 37 -14.32 8.27 -1.91
CA GLY A 37 -13.56 9.50 -1.72
C GLY A 37 -14.34 10.75 -2.11
N ALA A 38 -15.14 10.70 -3.18
CA ALA A 38 -16.04 11.79 -3.56
C ALA A 38 -17.40 11.77 -2.83
N LYS A 39 -17.61 10.85 -1.87
CA LYS A 39 -18.86 10.66 -1.09
C LYS A 39 -20.14 10.62 -1.92
N VAL A 40 -20.08 10.02 -3.10
CA VAL A 40 -21.18 10.08 -4.08
C VAL A 40 -22.46 9.41 -3.59
N ALA A 41 -22.36 8.31 -2.85
CA ALA A 41 -23.49 7.59 -2.26
C ALA A 41 -23.12 6.92 -0.92
N LYS A 42 -24.11 6.37 -0.22
CA LYS A 42 -23.85 5.54 0.98
C LYS A 42 -23.01 4.33 0.58
N PHE A 43 -22.10 3.90 1.46
CA PHE A 43 -21.22 2.75 1.23
C PHE A 43 -21.98 1.50 0.74
N LYS A 44 -23.15 1.20 1.34
CA LYS A 44 -24.01 0.07 0.92
C LYS A 44 -24.43 0.16 -0.55
N THR A 45 -24.74 1.35 -1.04
CA THR A 45 -25.16 1.57 -2.44
C THR A 45 -23.98 1.39 -3.40
N ILE A 46 -22.81 1.94 -3.04
CA ILE A 46 -21.57 1.78 -3.83
C ILE A 46 -21.20 0.29 -3.92
N MET A 47 -21.26 -0.42 -2.80
CA MET A 47 -21.01 -1.86 -2.73
C MET A 47 -21.98 -2.66 -3.59
N LEU A 48 -23.28 -2.39 -3.53
CA LEU A 48 -24.28 -3.07 -4.36
C LEU A 48 -23.95 -2.91 -5.86
N ILE A 49 -23.63 -1.70 -6.28
CA ILE A 49 -23.33 -1.38 -7.68
C ILE A 49 -22.03 -2.03 -8.14
N ALA A 50 -20.99 -2.00 -7.30
CA ALA A 50 -19.74 -2.69 -7.56
C ALA A 50 -19.94 -4.22 -7.65
N SER A 51 -20.73 -4.81 -6.75
CA SER A 51 -21.07 -6.23 -6.78
C SER A 51 -21.76 -6.65 -8.07
N LEU A 52 -22.73 -5.87 -8.55
CA LEU A 52 -23.36 -6.12 -9.85
C LEU A 52 -22.34 -6.09 -11.00
N GLY A 53 -21.42 -5.12 -10.97
CA GLY A 53 -20.32 -5.04 -11.93
C GLY A 53 -19.45 -6.29 -11.91
N VAL A 54 -19.06 -6.75 -10.71
CA VAL A 54 -18.24 -7.96 -10.52
C VAL A 54 -18.94 -9.20 -11.08
N VAL A 55 -20.23 -9.41 -10.84
CA VAL A 55 -20.96 -10.57 -11.41
C VAL A 55 -20.89 -10.55 -12.94
N VAL A 56 -21.22 -9.40 -13.54
CA VAL A 56 -21.22 -9.26 -15.01
C VAL A 56 -19.82 -9.47 -15.57
N GLY A 57 -18.80 -8.88 -14.96
CA GLY A 57 -17.40 -9.05 -15.36
C GLY A 57 -16.92 -10.49 -15.24
N ALA A 58 -17.27 -11.17 -14.15
CA ALA A 58 -16.87 -12.56 -13.92
C ALA A 58 -17.43 -13.49 -15.02
N VAL A 59 -18.69 -13.29 -15.43
CA VAL A 59 -19.32 -14.06 -16.52
C VAL A 59 -18.67 -13.77 -17.88
N MET A 60 -18.16 -12.55 -18.08
CA MET A 60 -17.55 -12.12 -19.34
C MET A 60 -16.04 -12.40 -19.45
N SER A 61 -15.43 -12.94 -18.38
CA SER A 61 -13.97 -13.14 -18.27
C SER A 61 -13.42 -14.37 -19.00
N ALA A 62 -14.28 -15.22 -19.58
CA ALA A 62 -13.89 -16.51 -20.18
C ALA A 62 -12.75 -16.38 -21.21
N GLY A 63 -12.72 -15.28 -21.98
CA GLY A 63 -11.68 -15.04 -22.98
C GLY A 63 -10.28 -14.75 -22.40
N MET A 64 -10.18 -14.36 -21.13
CA MET A 64 -8.90 -14.11 -20.44
C MET A 64 -8.25 -15.40 -19.95
N MET A 65 -9.03 -16.47 -19.74
CA MET A 65 -8.53 -17.76 -19.25
C MET A 65 -7.49 -18.40 -20.17
N ASP A 66 -7.55 -18.09 -21.47
CA ASP A 66 -6.59 -18.52 -22.49
C ASP A 66 -5.15 -18.06 -22.15
N VAL A 67 -4.98 -16.95 -21.45
CA VAL A 67 -3.66 -16.44 -21.03
C VAL A 67 -2.94 -17.45 -20.14
N ALA A 68 -3.66 -18.01 -19.15
CA ALA A 68 -3.09 -18.98 -18.21
C ALA A 68 -2.85 -20.36 -18.87
N ARG A 69 -3.65 -20.71 -19.89
CA ARG A 69 -3.55 -22.01 -20.58
C ARG A 69 -2.40 -22.06 -21.56
N HIS A 70 -2.35 -21.09 -22.49
CA HIS A 70 -1.47 -21.13 -23.66
C HIS A 70 -0.97 -19.73 -24.07
N GLY A 71 -1.08 -18.75 -23.17
CA GLY A 71 -0.61 -17.39 -23.41
C GLY A 71 0.90 -17.21 -23.23
N ILE A 72 1.53 -18.07 -22.43
CA ILE A 72 2.97 -18.03 -22.11
C ILE A 72 3.66 -19.33 -22.54
N MET A 73 3.09 -20.49 -22.19
CA MET A 73 3.58 -21.80 -22.61
C MET A 73 2.92 -22.27 -23.92
N HIS A 74 3.56 -23.19 -24.62
CA HIS A 74 2.96 -24.02 -25.67
C HIS A 74 2.64 -25.42 -25.13
N PRO A 75 1.45 -25.66 -24.54
CA PRO A 75 1.13 -26.90 -23.83
C PRO A 75 1.27 -28.18 -24.65
N ALA A 76 1.18 -28.09 -25.98
CA ALA A 76 1.36 -29.21 -26.90
C ALA A 76 2.72 -29.93 -26.73
N ASN A 77 3.74 -29.22 -26.24
CA ASN A 77 5.08 -29.74 -26.04
C ASN A 77 5.40 -30.08 -24.57
N TYR A 78 4.40 -30.02 -23.69
CA TYR A 78 4.54 -30.35 -22.28
C TYR A 78 3.65 -31.53 -21.90
N SER A 79 4.18 -32.44 -21.08
CA SER A 79 3.40 -33.55 -20.53
C SER A 79 2.42 -33.07 -19.47
N PHE A 80 1.45 -33.92 -19.13
CA PHE A 80 0.54 -33.69 -18.02
C PHE A 80 1.30 -33.41 -16.71
N HIS A 81 2.33 -34.21 -16.41
CA HIS A 81 3.15 -34.02 -15.21
C HIS A 81 3.84 -32.65 -15.20
N GLU A 82 4.47 -32.25 -16.31
CA GLU A 82 5.16 -30.96 -16.43
C GLU A 82 4.21 -29.78 -16.27
N VAL A 83 3.03 -29.83 -16.91
CA VAL A 83 2.01 -28.78 -16.79
C VAL A 83 1.48 -28.67 -15.37
N MET A 84 1.18 -29.79 -14.70
CA MET A 84 0.76 -29.79 -13.30
C MET A 84 1.84 -29.25 -12.36
N THR A 85 3.11 -29.52 -12.68
CA THR A 85 4.27 -29.00 -11.93
C THR A 85 4.38 -27.48 -12.07
N ILE A 86 4.25 -26.93 -13.29
CA ILE A 86 4.22 -25.49 -13.53
C ILE A 86 3.07 -24.85 -12.75
N PHE A 87 1.86 -25.38 -12.89
CA PHE A 87 0.68 -24.80 -12.24
C PHE A 87 0.78 -24.81 -10.71
N LEU A 88 1.28 -25.89 -10.12
CA LEU A 88 1.51 -25.93 -8.67
C LEU A 88 2.60 -24.95 -8.23
N ALA A 89 3.70 -24.86 -8.99
CA ALA A 89 4.78 -23.93 -8.70
C ALA A 89 4.32 -22.47 -8.76
N VAL A 90 3.48 -22.12 -9.74
CA VAL A 90 2.89 -20.78 -9.87
C VAL A 90 2.04 -20.45 -8.65
N MET A 91 1.07 -21.31 -8.29
CA MET A 91 0.18 -21.02 -7.15
C MET A 91 0.91 -20.96 -5.81
N VAL A 92 1.91 -21.82 -5.59
CA VAL A 92 2.74 -21.75 -4.38
C VAL A 92 3.59 -20.48 -4.36
N THR A 93 4.16 -20.10 -5.51
CA THR A 93 4.99 -18.90 -5.62
C THR A 93 4.16 -17.64 -5.39
N ASP A 94 2.94 -17.56 -5.93
CA ASP A 94 2.06 -16.41 -5.73
C ASP A 94 1.79 -16.19 -4.24
N VAL A 95 1.49 -17.26 -3.48
CA VAL A 95 1.34 -17.20 -2.02
C VAL A 95 2.60 -16.66 -1.33
N ILE A 96 3.79 -17.15 -1.71
CA ILE A 96 5.07 -16.75 -1.10
C ILE A 96 5.38 -15.27 -1.42
N VAL A 97 5.25 -14.90 -2.68
CA VAL A 97 5.61 -13.59 -3.21
C VAL A 97 4.63 -12.52 -2.71
N LEU A 98 3.32 -12.79 -2.77
CA LEU A 98 2.31 -11.90 -2.23
C LEU A 98 2.45 -11.74 -0.71
N ASP A 99 2.74 -12.79 0.05
CA ASP A 99 2.97 -12.65 1.50
C ASP A 99 4.19 -11.78 1.82
N MET A 100 5.30 -11.98 1.09
CA MET A 100 6.50 -11.18 1.25
C MET A 100 6.24 -9.70 0.95
N PHE A 101 5.60 -9.40 -0.18
CA PHE A 101 5.29 -8.02 -0.54
C PHE A 101 4.25 -7.37 0.39
N ASN A 102 3.24 -8.11 0.83
CA ASN A 102 2.27 -7.64 1.82
C ASN A 102 2.97 -7.31 3.15
N THR A 103 3.94 -8.12 3.58
CA THR A 103 4.74 -7.88 4.78
C THR A 103 5.61 -6.62 4.64
N LEU A 104 6.16 -6.38 3.45
CA LEU A 104 6.96 -5.19 3.14
C LEU A 104 6.11 -3.94 2.85
N GLY A 105 4.79 -4.07 2.73
CA GLY A 105 3.87 -2.96 2.48
C GLY A 105 3.98 -2.34 1.07
N LEU A 106 4.47 -3.10 0.10
CA LEU A 106 4.63 -2.65 -1.30
C LEU A 106 3.36 -2.97 -2.10
N PRO A 107 2.81 -2.03 -2.90
CA PRO A 107 1.66 -2.31 -3.75
C PRO A 107 2.05 -3.26 -4.88
N THR A 108 1.49 -4.47 -4.88
CA THR A 108 1.73 -5.49 -5.91
C THR A 108 0.60 -5.53 -6.93
N SER A 109 0.91 -6.08 -8.11
CA SER A 109 -0.08 -6.40 -9.13
C SER A 109 -0.18 -7.91 -9.28
N THR A 110 -1.37 -8.44 -9.02
CA THR A 110 -1.71 -9.86 -9.20
C THR A 110 -1.52 -10.31 -10.66
N THR A 111 -1.83 -9.43 -11.62
CA THR A 111 -1.60 -9.70 -13.05
C THR A 111 -0.12 -9.87 -13.37
N VAL A 112 0.73 -8.99 -12.83
CA VAL A 112 2.18 -9.02 -13.08
C VAL A 112 2.80 -10.24 -12.43
N SER A 113 2.41 -10.57 -11.19
CA SER A 113 2.85 -11.79 -10.50
C SER A 113 2.55 -13.02 -11.34
N LEU A 114 1.29 -13.24 -11.72
CA LEU A 114 0.88 -14.42 -12.49
C LEU A 114 1.65 -14.57 -13.81
N VAL A 115 1.75 -13.48 -14.59
CA VAL A 115 2.41 -13.51 -15.90
C VAL A 115 3.89 -13.86 -15.75
N PHE A 116 4.59 -13.25 -14.79
CA PHE A 116 6.02 -13.50 -14.59
C PHE A 116 6.30 -14.84 -13.88
N GLU A 117 5.39 -15.33 -13.04
CA GLU A 117 5.44 -16.68 -12.46
C GLU A 117 5.29 -17.75 -13.54
N LEU A 118 4.24 -17.64 -14.38
CA LEU A 118 4.04 -18.55 -15.52
C LEU A 118 5.25 -18.52 -16.46
N LEU A 119 5.78 -17.32 -16.73
CA LEU A 119 6.99 -17.18 -17.55
C LEU A 119 8.20 -17.85 -16.89
N GLY A 120 8.42 -17.65 -15.59
CA GLY A 120 9.54 -18.23 -14.84
C GLY A 120 9.48 -19.76 -14.78
N GLY A 121 8.32 -20.32 -14.42
CA GLY A 121 8.09 -21.77 -14.37
C GLY A 121 8.21 -22.43 -15.75
N THR A 122 7.64 -21.80 -16.78
CA THR A 122 7.75 -22.34 -18.15
C THR A 122 9.16 -22.21 -18.70
N PHE A 123 9.83 -21.08 -18.46
CA PHE A 123 11.19 -20.82 -18.94
C PHE A 123 12.21 -21.81 -18.37
N ILE A 124 12.14 -22.12 -17.07
CA ILE A 124 13.08 -23.06 -16.46
C ILE A 124 12.88 -24.49 -16.97
N LEU A 125 11.62 -24.93 -17.15
CA LEU A 125 11.37 -26.23 -17.76
C LEU A 125 11.75 -26.26 -19.24
N ALA A 126 11.53 -25.16 -19.97
CA ALA A 126 12.00 -25.06 -21.36
C ALA A 126 13.53 -25.20 -21.45
N LEU A 127 14.28 -24.55 -20.56
CA LEU A 127 15.73 -24.72 -20.46
C LEU A 127 16.14 -26.17 -20.21
N LEU A 128 15.47 -26.86 -19.28
CA LEU A 128 15.75 -28.26 -18.97
C LEU A 128 15.43 -29.18 -20.16
N LYS A 129 14.32 -28.94 -20.88
CA LYS A 129 13.94 -29.70 -22.07
C LYS A 129 14.90 -29.49 -23.23
N ILE A 130 15.32 -28.25 -23.50
CA ILE A 130 16.33 -27.95 -24.54
C ILE A 130 17.67 -28.58 -24.19
N HIS A 131 18.03 -28.63 -22.89
CA HIS A 131 19.24 -29.31 -22.46
C HIS A 131 19.17 -30.84 -22.69
N ALA A 132 18.00 -31.45 -22.48
CA ALA A 132 17.77 -32.87 -22.71
C ALA A 132 17.63 -33.23 -24.20
N ASP A 133 17.01 -32.35 -24.99
CA ASP A 133 16.82 -32.48 -26.43
C ASP A 133 17.17 -31.17 -27.15
N PRO A 134 18.41 -31.05 -27.69
CA PRO A 134 18.89 -29.86 -28.38
C PRO A 134 18.12 -29.52 -29.67
N SER A 135 17.23 -30.38 -30.16
CA SER A 135 16.38 -30.10 -31.33
C SER A 135 15.22 -29.16 -31.00
N LEU A 136 14.84 -29.06 -29.71
CA LEU A 136 13.81 -28.14 -29.25
C LEU A 136 14.37 -26.71 -29.18
N THR A 137 13.53 -25.73 -29.51
CA THR A 137 13.86 -24.31 -29.41
C THR A 137 12.90 -23.62 -28.46
N PHE A 138 13.30 -22.44 -27.97
CA PHE A 138 12.43 -21.62 -27.12
C PHE A 138 11.12 -21.24 -27.81
N ASP A 139 11.12 -21.03 -29.13
CA ASP A 139 9.92 -20.71 -29.89
C ASP A 139 8.88 -21.85 -29.89
N ALA A 140 9.36 -23.11 -29.90
CA ALA A 140 8.49 -24.27 -29.79
C ALA A 140 7.88 -24.44 -28.39
N LEU A 141 8.56 -24.00 -27.33
CA LEU A 141 8.18 -24.26 -25.94
C LEU A 141 7.47 -23.06 -25.28
N LEU A 142 7.88 -21.84 -25.61
CA LEU A 142 7.32 -20.59 -25.13
C LEU A 142 6.56 -19.89 -26.25
N ASN A 143 5.36 -19.42 -25.94
CA ASN A 143 4.62 -18.51 -26.80
C ASN A 143 5.23 -17.11 -26.73
N SER A 144 6.43 -16.98 -27.28
CA SER A 144 7.33 -15.84 -27.09
C SER A 144 6.71 -14.54 -27.60
N ASP A 145 6.05 -14.58 -28.75
CA ASP A 145 5.33 -13.43 -29.33
C ASP A 145 4.20 -12.95 -28.42
N LYS A 146 3.39 -13.88 -27.90
CA LYS A 146 2.28 -13.52 -27.02
C LYS A 146 2.78 -13.06 -25.66
N ALA A 147 3.76 -13.77 -25.07
CA ALA A 147 4.36 -13.40 -23.79
C ALA A 147 4.99 -12.01 -23.84
N LEU A 148 5.77 -11.70 -24.89
CA LEU A 148 6.34 -10.37 -25.10
C LEU A 148 5.25 -9.31 -25.27
N SER A 149 4.21 -9.60 -26.06
CA SER A 149 3.07 -8.70 -26.24
C SER A 149 2.36 -8.39 -24.91
N VAL A 150 2.20 -9.39 -24.04
CA VAL A 150 1.62 -9.22 -22.70
C VAL A 150 2.52 -8.34 -21.83
N ILE A 151 3.83 -8.61 -21.78
CA ILE A 151 4.80 -7.81 -21.00
C ILE A 151 4.80 -6.35 -21.46
N ILE A 152 4.87 -6.12 -22.78
CA ILE A 152 4.81 -4.78 -23.37
C ILE A 152 3.50 -4.10 -23.00
N ALA A 153 2.36 -4.79 -23.11
CA ALA A 153 1.06 -4.22 -22.77
C ALA A 153 0.99 -3.76 -21.30
N ILE A 154 1.51 -4.56 -20.37
CA ILE A 154 1.58 -4.21 -18.95
C ILE A 154 2.34 -2.89 -18.77
N PHE A 155 3.56 -2.76 -19.29
CA PHE A 155 4.38 -1.56 -19.05
C PHE A 155 3.95 -0.34 -19.87
N VAL A 156 3.51 -0.54 -21.12
CA VAL A 156 3.02 0.55 -21.97
C VAL A 156 1.71 1.11 -21.42
N SER A 157 0.86 0.28 -20.81
CA SER A 157 -0.39 0.76 -20.19
C SER A 157 -0.14 1.80 -19.09
N VAL A 158 0.99 1.73 -18.36
CA VAL A 158 1.40 2.72 -17.35
C VAL A 158 1.53 4.11 -17.97
N ALA A 159 2.26 4.21 -19.09
CA ALA A 159 2.50 5.47 -19.78
C ALA A 159 1.22 6.01 -20.43
N ILE A 160 0.44 5.15 -21.10
CA ILE A 160 -0.82 5.52 -21.73
C ILE A 160 -1.82 6.01 -20.67
N ALA A 161 -1.97 5.29 -19.56
CA ALA A 161 -2.86 5.65 -18.46
C ALA A 161 -2.52 7.01 -17.85
N PHE A 162 -1.23 7.25 -17.59
CA PHE A 162 -0.76 8.52 -17.07
C PHE A 162 -1.05 9.67 -18.04
N PHE A 163 -0.63 9.52 -19.31
CA PHE A 163 -0.77 10.58 -20.32
C PHE A 163 -2.23 10.90 -20.62
N THR A 164 -3.07 9.88 -20.84
CA THR A 164 -4.51 10.07 -21.09
C THR A 164 -5.21 10.67 -19.87
N GLY A 165 -4.83 10.28 -18.66
CA GLY A 165 -5.28 10.90 -17.42
C GLY A 165 -4.98 12.40 -17.37
N VAL A 166 -3.73 12.81 -17.70
CA VAL A 166 -3.35 14.23 -17.76
C VAL A 166 -4.20 14.98 -18.80
N VAL A 167 -4.26 14.47 -20.03
CA VAL A 167 -4.91 15.15 -21.16
C VAL A 167 -6.41 15.31 -20.92
N VAL A 168 -7.12 14.22 -20.60
CA VAL A 168 -8.57 14.23 -20.46
C VAL A 168 -9.00 15.02 -19.23
N MET A 169 -8.23 14.95 -18.13
CA MET A 169 -8.53 15.77 -16.95
C MET A 169 -8.29 17.26 -17.23
N TRP A 170 -7.20 17.61 -17.93
CA TRP A 170 -6.94 18.99 -18.32
C TRP A 170 -8.08 19.55 -19.20
N ILE A 171 -8.52 18.79 -20.20
CA ILE A 171 -9.70 19.14 -21.02
C ILE A 171 -10.95 19.29 -20.13
N SER A 172 -11.17 18.33 -19.23
CA SER A 172 -12.32 18.37 -18.32
C SER A 172 -12.30 19.60 -17.42
N ARG A 173 -11.13 20.09 -16.98
CA ARG A 173 -10.99 21.33 -16.20
C ARG A 173 -11.19 22.61 -17.00
N VAL A 174 -10.76 22.61 -18.26
CA VAL A 174 -11.08 23.71 -19.18
C VAL A 174 -12.61 23.82 -19.34
N VAL A 175 -13.31 22.69 -19.47
CA VAL A 175 -14.78 22.64 -19.62
C VAL A 175 -15.51 22.86 -18.28
N PHE A 176 -15.00 22.34 -17.16
CA PHE A 176 -15.59 22.42 -15.82
C PHE A 176 -14.61 23.04 -14.82
N THR A 177 -14.96 24.23 -14.31
CA THR A 177 -14.26 24.85 -13.17
C THR A 177 -14.40 24.02 -11.89
N PHE A 178 -13.48 24.21 -10.94
CA PHE A 178 -13.59 23.65 -9.58
C PHE A 178 -14.92 24.02 -8.88
N ASN A 179 -15.45 25.21 -9.16
CA ASN A 179 -16.84 25.55 -8.90
C ASN A 179 -17.73 25.10 -10.08
N TYR A 180 -18.08 23.80 -10.10
CA TYR A 180 -18.86 23.24 -11.20
C TYR A 180 -20.32 23.72 -11.17
N LYS A 181 -20.90 24.00 -9.99
CA LYS A 181 -22.33 24.34 -9.81
C LYS A 181 -22.80 25.59 -10.57
N LEU A 182 -21.94 26.59 -10.76
CA LEU A 182 -22.29 27.87 -11.37
C LEU A 182 -22.45 27.85 -12.91
N LYS A 183 -21.95 26.81 -13.62
CA LYS A 183 -21.97 26.75 -15.10
C LYS A 183 -22.49 25.40 -15.66
N LEU A 184 -23.56 24.84 -15.08
CA LEU A 184 -24.06 23.48 -15.40
C LEU A 184 -25.09 23.36 -16.56
N ARG A 185 -25.37 24.40 -17.37
CA ARG A 185 -26.57 24.41 -18.25
C ARG A 185 -26.71 23.22 -19.21
N TYR A 186 -25.75 22.99 -20.10
CA TYR A 186 -25.81 21.92 -21.13
C TYR A 186 -24.53 21.08 -21.22
N THR A 187 -23.40 21.62 -20.75
CA THR A 187 -22.09 20.95 -20.77
C THR A 187 -22.07 19.66 -19.96
N VAL A 188 -22.84 19.61 -18.87
CA VAL A 188 -22.98 18.42 -18.02
C VAL A 188 -23.69 17.28 -18.72
N ALA A 189 -24.74 17.59 -19.49
CA ALA A 189 -25.49 16.57 -20.21
C ALA A 189 -24.68 15.99 -21.36
N VAL A 190 -23.96 16.82 -22.10
CA VAL A 190 -23.05 16.36 -23.16
C VAL A 190 -21.93 15.49 -22.57
N PHE A 191 -21.29 15.93 -21.50
CA PHE A 191 -20.26 15.13 -20.82
C PHE A 191 -20.81 13.80 -20.30
N GLY A 192 -21.98 13.83 -19.67
CA GLY A 192 -22.66 12.62 -19.21
C GLY A 192 -23.07 11.69 -20.36
N GLY A 193 -23.49 12.24 -21.49
CA GLY A 193 -23.77 11.50 -22.71
C GLY A 193 -22.53 10.85 -23.32
N ILE A 194 -21.40 11.55 -23.37
CA ILE A 194 -20.11 10.98 -23.80
C ILE A 194 -19.71 9.84 -22.86
N ALA A 195 -19.73 10.07 -21.55
CA ALA A 195 -19.38 9.05 -20.57
C ALA A 195 -20.30 7.82 -20.69
N PHE A 196 -21.61 8.04 -20.83
CA PHE A 196 -22.59 6.96 -21.01
C PHE A 196 -22.35 6.18 -22.30
N ALA A 197 -22.10 6.86 -23.42
CA ALA A 197 -21.81 6.22 -24.70
C ALA A 197 -20.53 5.39 -24.65
N VAL A 198 -19.46 5.96 -24.12
CA VAL A 198 -18.16 5.29 -23.98
C VAL A 198 -18.29 4.05 -23.08
N LEU A 199 -18.93 4.15 -21.92
CA LEU A 199 -19.12 3.00 -21.04
C LEU A 199 -20.04 1.95 -21.69
N SER A 200 -21.14 2.36 -22.30
CA SER A 200 -22.08 1.45 -22.96
C SER A 200 -21.47 0.72 -24.16
N TYR A 201 -20.59 1.38 -24.92
CA TYR A 201 -19.83 0.74 -26.00
C TYR A 201 -19.05 -0.47 -25.52
N PHE A 202 -18.27 -0.27 -24.46
CA PHE A 202 -17.38 -1.30 -23.95
C PHE A 202 -18.15 -2.38 -23.20
N ILE A 203 -19.19 -2.00 -22.46
CA ILE A 203 -20.01 -2.93 -21.68
C ILE A 203 -20.90 -3.78 -22.59
N PHE A 204 -21.71 -3.14 -23.42
CA PHE A 204 -22.72 -3.83 -24.21
C PHE A 204 -22.20 -4.21 -25.58
N ILE A 205 -21.66 -3.27 -26.37
CA ILE A 205 -21.32 -3.60 -27.77
C ILE A 205 -20.13 -4.55 -27.85
N LYS A 206 -18.99 -4.20 -27.24
CA LYS A 206 -17.82 -5.07 -27.25
C LYS A 206 -18.00 -6.32 -26.40
N GLY A 207 -18.65 -6.18 -25.25
CA GLY A 207 -18.99 -7.30 -24.38
C GLY A 207 -19.88 -8.37 -25.04
N LEU A 208 -20.99 -7.94 -25.64
CA LEU A 208 -21.96 -8.83 -26.29
C LEU A 208 -21.39 -9.42 -27.59
N SER A 209 -20.70 -8.62 -28.41
CA SER A 209 -20.15 -9.10 -29.70
C SER A 209 -19.16 -10.27 -29.56
N LYS A 210 -18.48 -10.40 -28.42
CA LYS A 210 -17.55 -11.51 -28.13
C LYS A 210 -18.13 -12.60 -27.23
N SER A 211 -19.38 -12.44 -26.77
CA SER A 211 -20.03 -13.41 -25.90
C SER A 211 -20.29 -14.72 -26.67
N PRO A 212 -19.90 -15.89 -26.13
CA PRO A 212 -20.23 -17.18 -26.73
C PRO A 212 -21.74 -17.47 -26.68
N PHE A 213 -22.50 -16.70 -25.89
CA PHE A 213 -23.93 -16.90 -25.65
C PHE A 213 -24.85 -16.17 -26.64
N ILE A 214 -24.29 -15.46 -27.64
CA ILE A 214 -25.06 -14.71 -28.64
C ILE A 214 -24.90 -15.34 -30.02
N ALA A 215 -26.03 -15.48 -30.74
CA ALA A 215 -26.10 -15.99 -32.09
C ALA A 215 -25.20 -15.19 -33.06
N ALA A 216 -24.63 -15.87 -34.06
CA ALA A 216 -23.69 -15.27 -35.01
C ALA A 216 -24.31 -14.08 -35.78
N ASP A 217 -25.54 -14.24 -36.24
CA ASP A 217 -26.27 -13.21 -37.00
C ASP A 217 -26.47 -11.92 -36.18
N THR A 218 -26.76 -12.07 -34.88
CA THR A 218 -26.88 -10.92 -33.97
C THR A 218 -25.53 -10.22 -33.77
N LYS A 219 -24.42 -10.97 -33.73
CA LYS A 219 -23.08 -10.38 -33.62
C LYS A 219 -22.73 -9.55 -34.85
N GLU A 220 -22.99 -10.09 -36.04
CA GLU A 220 -22.71 -9.42 -37.31
C GLU A 220 -23.56 -8.15 -37.48
N TRP A 221 -24.82 -8.20 -37.06
CA TRP A 221 -25.69 -7.01 -37.03
C TRP A 221 -25.13 -5.92 -36.09
N ILE A 222 -24.68 -6.29 -34.90
CA ILE A 222 -24.09 -5.35 -33.93
C ILE A 222 -22.81 -4.72 -34.50
N THR A 223 -21.92 -5.51 -35.11
CA THR A 223 -20.66 -4.99 -35.65
C THR A 223 -20.89 -4.05 -36.83
N THR A 224 -21.83 -4.37 -37.70
CA THR A 224 -22.18 -3.55 -38.87
C THR A 224 -22.81 -2.21 -38.46
N ASN A 225 -23.68 -2.23 -37.45
CA ASN A 225 -24.41 -1.04 -36.99
C ASN A 225 -23.74 -0.32 -35.83
N THR A 226 -22.49 -0.65 -35.47
CA THR A 226 -21.83 -0.13 -34.27
C THR A 226 -21.79 1.41 -34.24
N VAL A 227 -21.50 2.07 -35.37
CA VAL A 227 -21.46 3.55 -35.43
C VAL A 227 -22.84 4.16 -35.17
N LEU A 228 -23.89 3.59 -35.78
CA LEU A 228 -25.27 4.04 -35.60
C LEU A 228 -25.74 3.82 -34.15
N LEU A 229 -25.46 2.65 -33.58
CA LEU A 229 -25.76 2.33 -32.19
C LEU A 229 -25.04 3.30 -31.24
N MET A 230 -23.78 3.61 -31.51
CA MET A 230 -23.01 4.57 -30.70
C MET A 230 -23.59 5.97 -30.75
N LEU A 231 -23.99 6.44 -31.93
CA LEU A 231 -24.63 7.74 -32.08
C LEU A 231 -26.00 7.78 -31.38
N ALA A 232 -26.80 6.72 -31.51
CA ALA A 232 -28.08 6.60 -30.82
C ALA A 232 -27.91 6.58 -29.30
N ILE A 233 -26.96 5.79 -28.77
CA ILE A 233 -26.65 5.73 -27.33
C ILE A 233 -26.14 7.08 -26.83
N PHE A 234 -25.33 7.79 -27.61
CA PHE A 234 -24.86 9.13 -27.26
C PHE A 234 -26.00 10.14 -27.19
N VAL A 235 -26.88 10.16 -28.19
CA VAL A 235 -28.03 11.07 -28.22
C VAL A 235 -29.01 10.77 -27.08
N LEU A 236 -29.38 9.50 -26.90
CA LEU A 236 -30.26 9.06 -25.82
C LEU A 236 -29.64 9.31 -24.44
N GLY A 237 -28.36 9.01 -24.27
CA GLY A 237 -27.61 9.28 -23.05
C GLY A 237 -27.56 10.76 -22.73
N THR A 238 -27.31 11.62 -23.72
CA THR A 238 -27.31 13.07 -23.55
C THR A 238 -28.69 13.60 -23.16
N LEU A 239 -29.75 13.13 -23.82
CA LEU A 239 -31.14 13.49 -23.50
C LEU A 239 -31.52 13.04 -22.07
N LEU A 240 -31.15 11.82 -21.69
CA LEU A 240 -31.38 11.28 -20.35
C LEU A 240 -30.67 12.13 -19.29
N MET A 241 -29.38 12.43 -19.48
CA MET A 241 -28.61 13.25 -18.54
C MET A 241 -29.12 14.68 -18.47
N GLN A 242 -29.59 15.27 -19.58
CA GLN A 242 -30.22 16.58 -19.59
C GLN A 242 -31.55 16.57 -18.83
N THR A 243 -32.39 15.55 -19.02
CA THR A 243 -33.66 15.39 -18.32
C THR A 243 -33.45 15.24 -16.81
N LEU A 244 -32.49 14.42 -16.41
CA LEU A 244 -32.11 14.25 -15.00
C LEU A 244 -31.55 15.53 -14.39
N HIS A 245 -30.80 16.31 -15.16
CA HIS A 245 -30.32 17.63 -14.74
C HIS A 245 -31.49 18.60 -14.47
N TRP A 246 -32.52 18.62 -15.33
CA TRP A 246 -33.73 19.42 -15.13
C TRP A 246 -34.53 18.98 -13.89
N LEU A 247 -34.57 17.68 -13.60
CA LEU A 247 -35.15 17.11 -12.38
C LEU A 247 -34.28 17.34 -11.13
N ARG A 248 -33.19 18.12 -11.24
CA ARG A 248 -32.23 18.45 -10.18
C ARG A 248 -31.47 17.26 -9.59
N PHE A 249 -31.38 16.15 -10.30
CA PHE A 249 -30.44 15.08 -9.95
C PHE A 249 -29.01 15.49 -10.28
N ASN A 250 -28.06 15.07 -9.43
CA ASN A 250 -26.64 15.32 -9.69
C ASN A 250 -26.11 14.29 -10.70
N VAL A 251 -25.94 14.73 -11.95
CA VAL A 251 -25.45 13.91 -13.06
C VAL A 251 -24.07 13.31 -12.77
N PHE A 252 -23.17 14.02 -12.09
CA PHE A 252 -21.86 13.47 -11.74
C PHE A 252 -21.95 12.29 -10.77
N LYS A 253 -22.93 12.27 -9.87
CA LYS A 253 -23.17 11.11 -9.01
C LYS A 253 -23.52 9.87 -9.82
N ILE A 254 -24.35 10.02 -10.85
CA ILE A 254 -24.74 8.92 -11.74
C ILE A 254 -23.53 8.44 -12.56
N ILE A 255 -22.76 9.36 -13.13
CA ILE A 255 -21.54 9.01 -13.90
C ILE A 255 -20.55 8.27 -13.01
N VAL A 256 -20.32 8.72 -11.78
CA VAL A 256 -19.42 8.06 -10.84
C VAL A 256 -19.92 6.66 -10.48
N LEU A 257 -21.21 6.49 -10.18
CA LEU A 257 -21.78 5.17 -9.88
C LEU A 257 -21.70 4.21 -11.08
N MET A 258 -22.00 4.70 -12.28
CA MET A 258 -21.87 3.92 -13.52
C MET A 258 -20.40 3.60 -13.82
N GLY A 259 -19.48 4.53 -13.56
CA GLY A 259 -18.04 4.32 -13.65
C GLY A 259 -17.53 3.28 -12.65
N THR A 260 -18.06 3.27 -11.41
CA THR A 260 -17.77 2.24 -10.41
C THR A 260 -18.26 0.87 -10.87
N PHE A 261 -19.47 0.79 -11.42
CA PHE A 261 -19.97 -0.45 -12.03
C PHE A 261 -19.03 -0.92 -13.15
N ALA A 262 -18.71 -0.03 -14.09
CA ALA A 262 -17.88 -0.35 -15.25
C ALA A 262 -16.47 -0.78 -14.86
N LEU A 263 -15.86 -0.10 -13.89
CA LEU A 263 -14.51 -0.44 -13.42
C LEU A 263 -14.49 -1.73 -12.61
N ALA A 264 -15.51 -1.99 -11.77
CA ALA A 264 -15.64 -3.26 -11.06
C ALA A 264 -15.86 -4.43 -12.04
N MET A 265 -16.62 -4.20 -13.11
CA MET A 265 -16.79 -5.16 -14.19
C MET A 265 -15.50 -5.38 -14.99
N ALA A 266 -14.79 -4.32 -15.34
CA ALA A 266 -13.50 -4.40 -16.01
C ALA A 266 -12.46 -5.16 -15.16
N PHE A 267 -12.44 -4.88 -13.84
CA PHE A 267 -11.61 -5.59 -12.87
C PHE A 267 -11.93 -7.08 -12.85
N ALA A 268 -13.19 -7.47 -12.65
CA ALA A 268 -13.57 -8.88 -12.64
C ALA A 268 -13.38 -9.56 -14.01
N GLY A 269 -13.55 -8.83 -15.11
CA GLY A 269 -13.28 -9.33 -16.45
C GLY A 269 -11.79 -9.62 -16.70
N ASN A 270 -10.90 -8.78 -16.16
CA ASN A 270 -9.47 -8.85 -16.37
C ASN A 270 -8.75 -9.73 -15.35
N ASP A 271 -8.98 -9.51 -14.05
CA ASP A 271 -8.18 -10.07 -12.97
C ASP A 271 -8.66 -11.43 -12.50
N LEU A 272 -9.85 -11.88 -12.93
CA LEU A 272 -10.34 -13.21 -12.56
C LEU A 272 -9.40 -14.32 -13.03
N VAL A 273 -8.76 -14.17 -14.19
CA VAL A 273 -7.76 -15.14 -14.68
C VAL A 273 -6.58 -15.29 -13.71
N ASN A 274 -6.20 -14.22 -13.00
CA ASN A 274 -5.08 -14.27 -12.06
C ASN A 274 -5.37 -15.20 -10.89
N PHE A 275 -6.64 -15.33 -10.50
CA PHE A 275 -7.03 -16.12 -9.33
C PHE A 275 -7.47 -17.53 -9.68
N ILE A 276 -8.19 -17.72 -10.79
CA ILE A 276 -8.76 -19.02 -11.15
C ILE A 276 -8.19 -19.59 -12.45
N GLY A 277 -7.43 -18.82 -13.23
CA GLY A 277 -6.94 -19.26 -14.54
C GLY A 277 -6.08 -20.52 -14.46
N VAL A 278 -5.04 -20.49 -13.61
CA VAL A 278 -4.15 -21.63 -13.38
C VAL A 278 -4.88 -22.81 -12.70
N PRO A 279 -5.67 -22.61 -11.63
CA PRO A 279 -6.46 -23.68 -11.02
C PRO A 279 -7.45 -24.35 -11.99
N MET A 280 -8.14 -23.57 -12.83
CA MET A 280 -9.06 -24.11 -13.83
C MET A 280 -8.32 -24.81 -14.97
N ALA A 281 -7.17 -24.29 -15.39
CA ALA A 281 -6.33 -24.99 -16.36
C ALA A 281 -5.82 -26.33 -15.80
N GLY A 282 -5.43 -26.38 -14.52
CA GLY A 282 -5.04 -27.63 -13.85
C GLY A 282 -6.20 -28.62 -13.71
N LEU A 283 -7.41 -28.15 -13.43
CA LEU A 283 -8.61 -28.99 -13.42
C LEU A 283 -8.90 -29.56 -14.81
N ASP A 284 -8.83 -28.74 -15.85
CA ASP A 284 -9.04 -29.17 -17.24
C ASP A 284 -7.99 -30.19 -17.68
N SER A 285 -6.71 -29.97 -17.34
CA SER A 285 -5.62 -30.92 -17.58
C SER A 285 -5.88 -32.27 -16.92
N TYR A 286 -6.35 -32.26 -15.66
CA TYR A 286 -6.67 -33.49 -14.92
C TYR A 286 -7.87 -34.23 -15.53
N GLN A 287 -8.93 -33.51 -15.92
CA GLN A 287 -10.11 -34.11 -16.54
C GLN A 287 -9.76 -34.75 -17.89
N ASP A 288 -8.93 -34.09 -18.70
CA ASP A 288 -8.48 -34.62 -19.99
C ASP A 288 -7.57 -35.84 -19.80
N PHE A 289 -6.62 -35.79 -18.85
CA PHE A 289 -5.79 -36.95 -18.52
C PHE A 289 -6.62 -38.14 -18.05
N MET A 290 -7.63 -37.92 -17.21
CA MET A 290 -8.51 -38.98 -16.71
C MET A 290 -9.41 -39.58 -17.80
N ALA A 291 -9.77 -38.79 -18.82
CA ALA A 291 -10.57 -39.25 -19.95
C ALA A 291 -9.73 -39.98 -21.00
N ASN A 292 -8.54 -39.45 -21.33
CA ASN A 292 -7.80 -39.80 -22.55
C ASN A 292 -6.35 -40.25 -22.31
N GLY A 293 -5.73 -39.89 -21.18
CA GLY A 293 -4.29 -40.05 -20.93
C GLY A 293 -3.87 -41.24 -20.09
N ARG A 294 -4.82 -41.91 -19.39
CA ARG A 294 -4.51 -43.01 -18.44
C ARG A 294 -3.66 -44.13 -19.01
N ALA A 295 -3.86 -44.48 -20.29
CA ALA A 295 -3.13 -45.57 -20.93
C ALA A 295 -1.69 -45.19 -21.34
N GLN A 296 -1.41 -43.89 -21.53
CA GLN A 296 -0.09 -43.40 -21.95
C GLN A 296 0.83 -43.07 -20.76
N GLY A 297 0.25 -42.79 -19.59
CA GLY A 297 1.00 -42.34 -18.42
C GLY A 297 1.18 -40.82 -18.37
N ASP A 298 1.46 -40.28 -17.19
CA ASP A 298 1.49 -38.85 -16.89
C ASP A 298 2.69 -38.10 -17.50
N ASP A 299 3.82 -38.78 -17.70
CA ASP A 299 5.01 -38.21 -18.33
C ASP A 299 4.96 -38.21 -19.87
N ALA A 300 4.13 -39.07 -20.47
CA ALA A 300 4.04 -39.20 -21.93
C ALA A 300 2.83 -38.49 -22.53
N PHE A 301 1.75 -38.29 -21.77
CA PHE A 301 0.53 -37.66 -22.27
C PHE A 301 0.70 -36.14 -22.43
N LEU A 302 0.74 -35.66 -23.67
CA LEU A 302 0.93 -34.24 -24.00
C LEU A 302 -0.36 -33.41 -23.88
N MET A 303 -0.24 -32.17 -23.38
CA MET A 303 -1.38 -31.29 -23.07
C MET A 303 -1.91 -30.50 -24.28
N ASN A 304 -2.21 -31.20 -25.38
CA ASN A 304 -2.79 -30.59 -26.59
C ASN A 304 -4.17 -29.96 -26.34
N SER A 305 -4.94 -30.49 -25.38
CA SER A 305 -6.27 -29.96 -25.03
C SER A 305 -6.23 -28.50 -24.54
N LEU A 306 -5.13 -28.09 -23.90
CA LEU A 306 -4.93 -26.72 -23.45
C LEU A 306 -4.69 -25.72 -24.58
N MET A 307 -4.39 -26.16 -25.80
CA MET A 307 -4.26 -25.26 -26.97
C MET A 307 -5.61 -24.70 -27.46
N THR A 308 -6.72 -25.31 -27.03
CA THR A 308 -8.06 -24.81 -27.35
C THR A 308 -8.53 -23.78 -26.32
N SER A 309 -9.34 -22.81 -26.78
CA SER A 309 -9.89 -21.78 -25.89
C SER A 309 -10.66 -22.38 -24.73
N ALA A 310 -10.53 -21.76 -23.56
CA ALA A 310 -11.14 -22.20 -22.33
C ALA A 310 -12.67 -22.34 -22.44
N LYS A 311 -13.19 -23.48 -21.98
CA LYS A 311 -14.64 -23.74 -21.87
C LYS A 311 -15.07 -23.75 -20.40
N THR A 312 -14.65 -22.76 -19.63
CA THR A 312 -14.94 -22.67 -18.19
C THR A 312 -16.45 -22.66 -17.95
N PRO A 313 -16.99 -23.64 -17.19
CA PRO A 313 -18.42 -23.68 -16.89
C PRO A 313 -18.89 -22.42 -16.15
N LEU A 314 -20.08 -21.92 -16.52
CA LEU A 314 -20.67 -20.70 -15.94
C LEU A 314 -20.78 -20.75 -14.41
N LEU A 315 -21.00 -21.94 -13.84
CA LEU A 315 -21.10 -22.14 -12.40
C LEU A 315 -19.80 -21.77 -11.65
N TYR A 316 -18.63 -22.07 -12.22
CA TYR A 316 -17.35 -21.69 -11.61
C TYR A 316 -17.12 -20.18 -11.68
N LEU A 317 -17.48 -19.54 -12.81
CA LEU A 317 -17.37 -18.09 -12.96
C LEU A 317 -18.29 -17.34 -12.01
N LEU A 318 -19.55 -17.80 -11.87
CA LEU A 318 -20.51 -17.23 -10.91
C LEU A 318 -20.06 -17.48 -9.46
N GLY A 319 -19.58 -18.69 -9.15
CA GLY A 319 -19.05 -19.03 -7.83
C GLY A 319 -17.88 -18.13 -7.45
N ALA A 320 -16.94 -17.93 -8.36
CA ALA A 320 -15.83 -17.00 -8.16
C ALA A 320 -16.33 -15.57 -7.94
N GLY A 321 -17.28 -15.08 -8.75
CA GLY A 321 -17.91 -13.77 -8.56
C GLY A 321 -18.58 -13.61 -7.18
N VAL A 322 -19.23 -14.66 -6.65
CA VAL A 322 -19.79 -14.66 -5.29
C VAL A 322 -18.68 -14.56 -4.24
N VAL A 323 -17.58 -15.31 -4.38
CA VAL A 323 -16.44 -15.22 -3.47
C VAL A 323 -15.84 -13.81 -3.48
N MET A 324 -15.69 -13.19 -4.66
CA MET A 324 -15.22 -11.80 -4.78
C MET A 324 -16.15 -10.83 -4.04
N ILE A 325 -17.47 -10.98 -4.17
CA ILE A 325 -18.45 -10.13 -3.47
C ILE A 325 -18.36 -10.30 -1.96
N VAL A 326 -18.29 -11.54 -1.48
CA VAL A 326 -18.13 -11.84 -0.05
C VAL A 326 -16.82 -11.26 0.48
N ALA A 327 -15.73 -11.38 -0.27
CA ALA A 327 -14.43 -10.80 0.07
C ALA A 327 -14.53 -9.28 0.22
N MET A 328 -15.07 -8.56 -0.78
CA MET A 328 -15.24 -7.11 -0.69
C MET A 328 -16.15 -6.68 0.47
N ALA A 329 -17.23 -7.42 0.72
CA ALA A 329 -18.22 -7.06 1.73
C ALA A 329 -17.73 -7.31 3.17
N THR A 330 -16.98 -8.39 3.40
CA THR A 330 -16.57 -8.84 4.74
C THR A 330 -15.14 -8.43 5.13
N SER A 331 -14.29 -8.13 4.16
CA SER A 331 -12.88 -7.82 4.40
C SER A 331 -12.71 -6.46 5.07
N LYS A 332 -12.45 -6.47 6.38
CA LYS A 332 -11.98 -5.30 7.14
C LYS A 332 -10.67 -4.75 6.55
N LYS A 333 -9.87 -5.59 5.89
CA LYS A 333 -8.65 -5.19 5.19
C LYS A 333 -8.99 -4.31 3.98
N ALA A 334 -9.93 -4.73 3.14
CA ALA A 334 -10.42 -3.90 2.03
C ALA A 334 -10.98 -2.55 2.51
N GLN A 335 -11.78 -2.56 3.58
CA GLN A 335 -12.34 -1.33 4.17
C GLN A 335 -11.26 -0.38 4.74
N ASN A 336 -10.22 -0.93 5.40
CA ASN A 336 -9.11 -0.13 5.93
C ASN A 336 -8.19 0.40 4.82
N VAL A 337 -7.88 -0.41 3.80
CA VAL A 337 -7.01 0.02 2.68
C VAL A 337 -7.72 1.04 1.80
N VAL A 338 -9.04 0.90 1.58
CA VAL A 338 -9.86 1.92 0.92
C VAL A 338 -9.73 3.24 1.68
N LYS A 339 -9.85 3.23 3.01
CA LYS A 339 -9.71 4.44 3.85
C LYS A 339 -8.33 5.09 3.71
N THR A 340 -7.26 4.31 3.82
CA THR A 340 -5.87 4.79 3.69
C THR A 340 -5.55 5.33 2.29
N SER A 341 -6.06 4.68 1.23
CA SER A 341 -5.85 5.14 -0.16
C SER A 341 -6.64 6.39 -0.52
N VAL A 342 -7.85 6.54 0.03
CA VAL A 342 -8.65 7.77 -0.07
C VAL A 342 -7.88 8.91 0.60
N ASP A 343 -7.25 8.65 1.75
CA ASP A 343 -6.44 9.62 2.49
C ASP A 343 -5.18 10.05 1.69
N LEU A 344 -4.55 9.15 0.95
CA LEU A 344 -3.39 9.44 0.07
C LEU A 344 -3.77 10.17 -1.24
N ALA A 345 -4.97 9.92 -1.77
CA ALA A 345 -5.45 10.53 -3.01
C ALA A 345 -6.09 11.93 -2.81
N ARG A 346 -6.12 12.43 -1.57
CA ARG A 346 -6.70 13.73 -1.20
C ARG A 346 -6.11 14.86 -2.03
N GLN A 347 -6.98 15.80 -2.36
CA GLN A 347 -6.67 16.99 -3.15
C GLN A 347 -5.92 18.06 -2.32
N ASP A 348 -6.02 17.98 -0.99
CA ASP A 348 -5.29 18.83 -0.03
C ASP A 348 -3.82 18.42 0.11
N GLU A 349 -2.96 19.34 0.56
CA GLU A 349 -1.58 19.04 0.93
C GLU A 349 -1.55 18.09 2.14
N GLY A 350 -1.06 16.86 1.92
CA GLY A 350 -0.86 15.83 2.94
C GLY A 350 0.62 15.45 3.08
N GLU A 351 0.92 14.52 3.99
CA GLU A 351 2.29 14.02 4.18
C GLU A 351 2.79 13.29 2.93
N GLU A 352 3.84 13.84 2.32
CA GLU A 352 4.58 13.15 1.28
C GLU A 352 5.46 12.07 1.94
N MET A 353 5.04 10.80 1.79
CA MET A 353 5.68 9.62 2.40
C MET A 353 7.11 9.37 1.90
N PHE A 354 7.50 9.98 0.78
CA PHE A 354 8.74 9.70 0.06
C PHE A 354 9.68 10.90 0.10
N GLY A 355 10.98 10.65 0.25
CA GLY A 355 12.02 11.69 0.19
C GLY A 355 12.23 12.24 -1.22
N SER A 356 13.18 13.16 -1.41
CA SER A 356 13.49 13.74 -2.73
C SER A 356 14.53 12.92 -3.49
N SER A 357 14.29 12.60 -4.76
CA SER A 357 15.28 11.95 -5.65
C SER A 357 15.91 12.92 -6.67
N LYS A 358 17.15 12.67 -7.10
CA LYS A 358 17.81 13.41 -8.21
C LYS A 358 17.01 13.28 -9.52
N ALA A 359 16.50 12.09 -9.83
CA ALA A 359 15.69 11.83 -11.02
C ALA A 359 14.37 12.61 -10.95
N ALA A 360 13.67 12.58 -9.82
CA ALA A 360 12.44 13.33 -9.60
C ALA A 360 12.65 14.85 -9.76
N ARG A 361 13.74 15.40 -9.20
CA ARG A 361 14.11 16.81 -9.38
C ARG A 361 14.38 17.17 -10.84
N SER A 362 14.86 16.25 -11.65
CA SER A 362 15.08 16.47 -13.10
C SER A 362 13.75 16.52 -13.85
N ILE A 363 12.88 15.53 -13.60
CA ILE A 363 11.55 15.44 -14.23
C ILE A 363 10.70 16.67 -13.89
N VAL A 364 10.67 17.09 -12.63
CA VAL A 364 9.92 18.29 -12.20
C VAL A 364 10.46 19.54 -12.89
N ARG A 365 11.78 19.69 -12.99
CA ARG A 365 12.40 20.83 -13.71
C ARG A 365 12.09 20.81 -15.20
N ALA A 366 12.15 19.66 -15.85
CA ALA A 366 11.80 19.51 -17.26
C ALA A 366 10.32 19.83 -17.51
N THR A 367 9.42 19.36 -16.65
CA THR A 367 7.97 19.61 -16.73
C THR A 367 7.65 21.10 -16.53
N GLN A 368 8.29 21.75 -15.55
CA GLN A 368 8.16 23.20 -15.33
C GLN A 368 8.72 24.01 -16.51
N GLY A 369 9.84 23.57 -17.10
CA GLY A 369 10.42 24.18 -18.30
C GLY A 369 9.51 24.05 -19.54
N MET A 370 8.81 22.93 -19.69
CA MET A 370 7.83 22.75 -20.76
C MET A 370 6.58 23.63 -20.55
N GLY A 371 6.12 23.77 -19.31
CA GLY A 371 5.03 24.68 -18.97
C GLY A 371 5.36 26.15 -19.26
N SER A 372 6.58 26.61 -18.93
CA SER A 372 7.02 27.98 -19.23
C SER A 372 7.23 28.21 -20.73
N PHE A 373 7.67 27.19 -21.48
CA PHE A 373 7.70 27.23 -22.94
C PHE A 373 6.30 27.43 -23.54
N VAL A 374 5.31 26.64 -23.12
CA VAL A 374 3.92 26.78 -23.59
C VAL A 374 3.34 28.15 -23.22
N GLN A 375 3.58 28.66 -22.01
CA GLN A 375 3.17 30.02 -21.61
C GLN A 375 3.78 31.11 -22.50
N ARG A 376 5.01 30.92 -22.98
CA ARG A 376 5.71 31.90 -23.83
C ARG A 376 5.06 32.08 -25.20
N TYR A 377 4.47 31.03 -25.77
CA TYR A 377 3.82 31.06 -27.08
C TYR A 377 2.29 31.23 -27.01
N MET A 378 1.71 31.22 -25.80
CA MET A 378 0.28 31.34 -25.61
C MET A 378 -0.17 32.81 -25.50
N PRO A 379 -1.20 33.25 -26.25
CA PRO A 379 -1.73 34.61 -26.14
C PRO A 379 -2.18 34.93 -24.71
N HIS A 380 -1.87 36.12 -24.23
CA HIS A 380 -2.11 36.52 -22.83
C HIS A 380 -3.58 36.37 -22.39
N ARG A 381 -4.54 36.67 -23.29
CA ARG A 381 -5.97 36.50 -23.01
C ARG A 381 -6.38 35.03 -22.82
N VAL A 382 -5.78 34.11 -23.59
CA VAL A 382 -6.04 32.67 -23.47
C VAL A 382 -5.40 32.14 -22.20
N ALA A 383 -4.18 32.59 -21.88
CA ALA A 383 -3.49 32.21 -20.66
C ALA A 383 -4.28 32.61 -19.41
N LEU A 384 -4.75 33.86 -19.33
CA LEU A 384 -5.60 34.35 -18.23
C LEU A 384 -6.94 33.60 -18.15
N TRP A 385 -7.55 33.30 -19.30
CA TRP A 385 -8.79 32.54 -19.34
C TRP A 385 -8.59 31.12 -18.80
N ILE A 386 -7.56 30.40 -19.26
CA ILE A 386 -7.24 29.06 -18.75
C ILE A 386 -6.95 29.12 -17.26
N ASP A 387 -6.12 30.06 -16.81
CA ASP A 387 -5.75 30.19 -15.41
C ASP A 387 -6.96 30.42 -14.49
N SER A 388 -7.94 31.21 -14.96
CA SER A 388 -9.21 31.41 -14.26
C SER A 388 -10.01 30.12 -14.03
N ARG A 389 -9.81 29.08 -14.86
CA ARG A 389 -10.49 27.78 -14.72
C ARG A 389 -9.85 26.90 -13.66
N PHE A 390 -8.58 27.15 -13.33
CA PHE A 390 -7.78 26.38 -12.36
C PHE A 390 -7.66 27.04 -10.98
N LYS A 391 -8.42 28.11 -10.70
CA LYS A 391 -8.48 28.73 -9.38
C LYS A 391 -9.09 27.79 -8.34
N LYS A 392 -8.36 27.53 -7.26
CA LYS A 392 -8.72 26.58 -6.19
C LYS A 392 -9.50 27.20 -5.03
N GLU A 393 -9.63 28.52 -5.00
CA GLU A 393 -10.28 29.27 -3.90
C GLU A 393 -11.79 28.95 -3.79
N ASP A 394 -12.41 28.42 -4.85
CA ASP A 394 -13.85 28.09 -4.94
C ASP A 394 -14.14 26.59 -5.09
N VAL A 395 -13.28 25.69 -4.59
CA VAL A 395 -13.50 24.23 -4.74
C VAL A 395 -14.72 23.80 -3.93
N ILE A 396 -15.72 23.23 -4.60
CA ILE A 396 -16.90 22.63 -3.94
C ILE A 396 -16.61 21.15 -3.64
N LEU A 397 -16.14 20.88 -2.43
CA LEU A 397 -16.07 19.53 -1.86
C LEU A 397 -17.35 19.26 -1.06
N GLU A 398 -17.87 18.03 -1.10
CA GLU A 398 -18.81 17.60 -0.07
C GLU A 398 -18.06 17.50 1.27
N ASP A 399 -18.75 17.78 2.39
CA ASP A 399 -18.15 17.77 3.75
C ASP A 399 -17.34 16.48 3.99
N GLY A 400 -16.00 16.59 4.01
CA GLY A 400 -15.06 15.49 4.18
C GLY A 400 -14.85 14.57 2.98
N ALA A 401 -15.10 15.03 1.74
CA ALA A 401 -14.69 14.36 0.50
C ALA A 401 -13.20 14.63 0.19
N ALA A 402 -12.51 13.65 -0.38
CA ALA A 402 -11.09 13.71 -0.70
C ALA A 402 -10.77 14.48 -1.99
N PHE A 403 -11.68 14.48 -2.96
CA PHE A 403 -11.61 15.19 -4.24
C PHE A 403 -13.00 15.39 -4.83
N ASP A 404 -13.11 16.27 -5.83
CA ASP A 404 -14.41 16.56 -6.46
C ASP A 404 -14.94 15.45 -7.38
N MET A 405 -16.24 15.56 -7.72
CA MET A 405 -16.94 14.55 -8.51
C MET A 405 -16.52 14.52 -9.98
N VAL A 406 -15.90 15.59 -10.51
CA VAL A 406 -15.40 15.63 -11.90
C VAL A 406 -14.16 14.74 -11.99
N ARG A 407 -13.21 14.91 -11.07
CA ARG A 407 -12.01 14.06 -11.00
C ARG A 407 -12.38 12.60 -10.74
N ALA A 408 -13.34 12.35 -9.85
CA ALA A 408 -13.85 11.00 -9.59
C ALA A 408 -14.43 10.35 -10.86
N ALA A 409 -15.25 11.09 -11.61
CA ALA A 409 -15.85 10.60 -12.85
C ALA A 409 -14.79 10.29 -13.92
N VAL A 410 -13.84 11.21 -14.14
CA VAL A 410 -12.76 11.02 -15.12
C VAL A 410 -11.88 9.81 -14.75
N ASN A 411 -11.49 9.68 -13.48
CA ASN A 411 -10.70 8.55 -13.00
C ASN A 411 -11.38 7.20 -13.30
N LEU A 412 -12.66 7.07 -12.93
CA LEU A 412 -13.41 5.83 -13.10
C LEU A 412 -13.67 5.50 -14.58
N VAL A 413 -14.10 6.49 -15.36
CA VAL A 413 -14.40 6.28 -16.79
C VAL A 413 -13.12 5.92 -17.55
N LEU A 414 -12.03 6.66 -17.37
CA LEU A 414 -10.80 6.36 -18.11
C LEU A 414 -10.17 5.03 -17.70
N ALA A 415 -10.07 4.76 -16.40
CA ALA A 415 -9.50 3.50 -15.95
C ALA A 415 -10.31 2.31 -16.45
N SER A 416 -11.65 2.38 -16.40
CA SER A 416 -12.51 1.29 -16.88
C SER A 416 -12.35 1.06 -18.37
N VAL A 417 -12.33 2.13 -19.17
CA VAL A 417 -12.13 2.04 -20.62
C VAL A 417 -10.78 1.41 -20.97
N LEU A 418 -9.69 1.88 -20.36
CA LEU A 418 -8.34 1.36 -20.65
C LEU A 418 -8.22 -0.12 -20.30
N ILE A 419 -8.80 -0.55 -19.16
CA ILE A 419 -8.80 -1.96 -18.75
C ILE A 419 -9.65 -2.79 -19.73
N VAL A 420 -10.87 -2.38 -20.04
CA VAL A 420 -11.74 -3.14 -20.97
C VAL A 420 -11.12 -3.22 -22.36
N VAL A 421 -10.43 -2.19 -22.83
CA VAL A 421 -9.67 -2.24 -24.10
C VAL A 421 -8.62 -3.34 -24.03
N GLY A 422 -7.80 -3.40 -22.97
CA GLY A 422 -6.82 -4.46 -22.76
C GLY A 422 -7.45 -5.87 -22.74
N THR A 423 -8.50 -6.05 -21.93
CA THR A 423 -9.26 -7.30 -21.84
C THR A 423 -9.84 -7.71 -23.19
N THR A 424 -10.34 -6.76 -23.97
CA THR A 424 -10.89 -7.01 -25.32
C THR A 424 -9.82 -7.58 -26.25
N TYR A 425 -8.57 -7.15 -26.14
CA TYR A 425 -7.45 -7.65 -26.94
C TYR A 425 -6.76 -8.89 -26.32
N LYS A 426 -7.31 -9.47 -25.25
CA LYS A 426 -6.67 -10.54 -24.47
C LYS A 426 -5.24 -10.16 -24.08
N LEU A 427 -5.07 -8.92 -23.63
CA LEU A 427 -3.83 -8.38 -23.09
C LEU A 427 -4.11 -8.05 -21.62
N PRO A 428 -3.74 -8.95 -20.68
CA PRO A 428 -3.99 -8.72 -19.27
C PRO A 428 -3.21 -7.49 -18.82
N LEU A 429 -3.94 -6.50 -18.33
CA LEU A 429 -3.35 -5.26 -17.82
C LEU A 429 -3.34 -5.30 -16.30
N SER A 430 -2.36 -4.65 -15.68
CA SER A 430 -2.42 -4.42 -14.24
C SER A 430 -3.47 -3.35 -13.93
N THR A 431 -4.62 -3.75 -13.40
CA THR A 431 -5.70 -2.83 -13.01
C THR A 431 -5.21 -1.84 -11.95
N THR A 432 -4.37 -2.29 -11.02
CA THR A 432 -3.66 -1.46 -10.02
C THR A 432 -2.78 -0.40 -10.68
N TYR A 433 -2.04 -0.76 -11.74
CA TYR A 433 -1.15 0.22 -12.40
C TYR A 433 -1.95 1.24 -13.19
N VAL A 434 -2.95 0.79 -13.97
CA VAL A 434 -3.77 1.67 -14.79
C VAL A 434 -4.54 2.66 -13.92
N THR A 435 -5.24 2.19 -12.89
CA THR A 435 -6.04 3.05 -12.01
C THR A 435 -5.18 4.03 -11.23
N PHE A 436 -4.04 3.60 -10.70
CA PHE A 436 -3.08 4.47 -10.02
C PHE A 436 -2.52 5.53 -10.97
N MET A 437 -2.11 5.15 -12.19
CA MET A 437 -1.51 6.09 -13.14
C MET A 437 -2.52 7.08 -13.71
N VAL A 438 -3.76 6.68 -13.96
CA VAL A 438 -4.85 7.62 -14.27
C VAL A 438 -5.02 8.61 -13.13
N ALA A 439 -5.11 8.15 -11.87
CA ALA A 439 -5.29 9.02 -10.71
C ALA A 439 -4.12 10.00 -10.50
N MET A 440 -2.89 9.58 -10.79
CA MET A 440 -1.70 10.43 -10.75
C MET A 440 -1.67 11.44 -11.90
N GLY A 441 -2.06 11.02 -13.11
CA GLY A 441 -2.18 11.90 -14.27
C GLY A 441 -3.24 12.98 -14.05
N THR A 442 -4.43 12.61 -13.54
CA THR A 442 -5.49 13.58 -13.22
C THR A 442 -5.09 14.52 -12.09
N SER A 443 -4.35 14.03 -11.08
CA SER A 443 -3.77 14.85 -10.00
C SER A 443 -2.84 15.94 -10.53
N LEU A 444 -1.96 15.57 -11.47
CA LEU A 444 -1.02 16.50 -12.10
C LEU A 444 -1.77 17.57 -12.91
N ALA A 445 -2.77 17.16 -13.71
CA ALA A 445 -3.59 18.08 -14.49
C ALA A 445 -4.34 19.10 -13.62
N ASP A 446 -4.79 18.70 -12.43
CA ASP A 446 -5.46 19.58 -11.45
C ASP A 446 -4.53 20.58 -10.76
N ARG A 447 -3.25 20.62 -11.14
CA ARG A 447 -2.19 21.39 -10.46
C ARG A 447 -2.14 21.06 -8.96
N ALA A 448 -2.48 19.83 -8.57
CA ALA A 448 -2.43 19.41 -7.17
C ALA A 448 -0.99 19.30 -6.63
N TRP A 449 0.01 19.30 -7.53
CA TRP A 449 1.42 19.19 -7.19
C TRP A 449 2.01 20.61 -7.10
N SER A 450 2.19 21.11 -5.88
CA SER A 450 2.82 22.41 -5.64
C SER A 450 4.32 22.34 -5.92
N ARG A 451 4.98 23.49 -6.10
CA ARG A 451 6.45 23.53 -6.33
C ARG A 451 7.23 22.84 -5.20
N GLU A 452 6.68 22.85 -4.00
CA GLU A 452 7.25 22.27 -2.79
C GLU A 452 6.94 20.76 -2.65
N SER A 453 5.77 20.28 -3.12
CA SER A 453 5.38 18.86 -3.02
C SER A 453 5.69 18.01 -4.26
N ALA A 454 5.83 18.62 -5.45
CA ALA A 454 5.96 17.91 -6.72
C ALA A 454 7.15 16.93 -6.76
N VAL A 455 8.29 17.30 -6.18
CA VAL A 455 9.49 16.44 -6.17
C VAL A 455 9.25 15.17 -5.34
N PHE A 456 8.56 15.30 -4.22
CA PHE A 456 8.27 14.16 -3.35
C PHE A 456 7.21 13.24 -3.98
N ARG A 457 6.16 13.80 -4.61
CA ARG A 457 5.15 13.03 -5.37
C ARG A 457 5.76 12.27 -6.53
N VAL A 458 6.59 12.91 -7.34
CA VAL A 458 7.29 12.24 -8.46
C VAL A 458 8.23 11.16 -7.94
N THR A 459 8.92 11.41 -6.81
CA THR A 459 9.74 10.35 -6.18
C THR A 459 8.88 9.18 -5.77
N GLY A 460 7.71 9.42 -5.17
CA GLY A 460 6.74 8.38 -4.83
C GLY A 460 6.29 7.56 -6.05
N VAL A 461 5.91 8.22 -7.16
CA VAL A 461 5.54 7.53 -8.41
C VAL A 461 6.69 6.67 -8.93
N LEU A 462 7.92 7.19 -8.94
CA LEU A 462 9.10 6.44 -9.38
C LEU A 462 9.42 5.25 -8.46
N SER A 463 9.29 5.41 -7.14
CA SER A 463 9.50 4.34 -6.17
C SER A 463 8.46 3.23 -6.33
N VAL A 464 7.21 3.59 -6.59
CA VAL A 464 6.12 2.64 -6.87
C VAL A 464 6.39 1.89 -8.18
N ILE A 465 6.73 2.59 -9.27
CA ILE A 465 7.12 1.96 -10.55
C ILE A 465 8.35 1.05 -10.36
N GLY A 466 9.37 1.48 -9.59
CA GLY A 466 10.54 0.68 -9.31
C GLY A 466 10.20 -0.61 -8.55
N GLY A 467 9.30 -0.52 -7.58
CA GLY A 467 8.77 -1.69 -6.86
C GLY A 467 8.12 -2.71 -7.79
N TRP A 468 7.39 -2.25 -8.82
CA TRP A 468 6.73 -3.09 -9.80
C TRP A 468 7.70 -3.93 -10.65
N PHE A 469 8.83 -3.34 -11.08
CA PHE A 469 9.88 -4.08 -11.79
C PHE A 469 10.55 -5.11 -10.88
N ILE A 470 10.76 -4.78 -9.60
CA ILE A 470 11.31 -5.72 -8.62
C ILE A 470 10.34 -6.89 -8.42
N THR A 471 9.03 -6.63 -8.31
CA THR A 471 8.00 -7.68 -8.22
C THR A 471 8.06 -8.65 -9.40
N ALA A 472 8.11 -8.14 -10.62
CA ALA A 472 8.22 -8.98 -11.82
C ALA A 472 9.47 -9.88 -11.79
N GLY A 473 10.64 -9.31 -11.46
CA GLY A 473 11.90 -10.06 -11.40
C GLY A 473 11.93 -11.12 -10.29
N VAL A 474 11.41 -10.78 -9.11
CA VAL A 474 11.30 -11.71 -7.97
C VAL A 474 10.33 -12.84 -8.28
N ALA A 475 9.15 -12.53 -8.83
CA ALA A 475 8.12 -13.50 -9.20
C ALA A 475 8.67 -14.52 -10.23
N PHE A 476 9.35 -14.04 -11.27
CA PHE A 476 10.02 -14.88 -12.25
C PHE A 476 11.08 -15.79 -11.64
N ALA A 477 12.02 -15.23 -10.87
CA ALA A 477 13.13 -15.99 -10.31
C ALA A 477 12.66 -17.01 -9.25
N ALA A 478 11.74 -16.60 -8.38
CA ALA A 478 11.18 -17.48 -7.36
C ALA A 478 10.41 -18.65 -7.99
N CYS A 479 9.55 -18.39 -8.98
CA CYS A 479 8.80 -19.45 -9.64
C CYS A 479 9.71 -20.41 -10.40
N ALA A 480 10.76 -19.90 -11.05
CA ALA A 480 11.77 -20.74 -11.70
C ALA A 480 12.45 -21.69 -10.70
N ILE A 481 12.85 -21.18 -9.53
CA ILE A 481 13.50 -22.00 -8.48
C ILE A 481 12.53 -23.05 -7.91
N VAL A 482 11.30 -22.64 -7.59
CA VAL A 482 10.27 -23.54 -7.04
C VAL A 482 9.94 -24.64 -8.05
N CYS A 483 9.69 -24.26 -9.32
CA CYS A 483 9.38 -25.21 -10.38
C CYS A 483 10.53 -26.19 -10.64
N MET A 484 11.78 -25.72 -10.67
CA MET A 484 12.96 -26.57 -10.82
C MET A 484 13.08 -27.57 -9.65
N THR A 485 12.84 -27.11 -8.43
CA THR A 485 12.90 -27.97 -7.23
C THR A 485 11.79 -29.01 -7.25
N MET A 486 10.57 -28.65 -7.66
CA MET A 486 9.47 -29.59 -7.82
C MET A 486 9.72 -30.62 -8.93
N TYR A 487 10.32 -30.19 -10.04
CA TYR A 487 10.66 -31.07 -11.16
C TYR A 487 11.66 -32.16 -10.75
N PHE A 488 12.77 -31.79 -10.09
CA PHE A 488 13.78 -32.77 -9.65
C PHE A 488 13.36 -33.55 -8.39
N GLY A 489 12.63 -32.93 -7.47
CA GLY A 489 12.21 -33.54 -6.21
C GLY A 489 10.91 -34.35 -6.29
N GLY A 490 10.21 -34.31 -7.43
CA GLY A 490 8.95 -34.99 -7.66
C GLY A 490 7.88 -34.67 -6.61
N PHE A 491 7.01 -35.65 -6.34
CA PHE A 491 5.88 -35.46 -5.41
C PHE A 491 6.30 -35.07 -3.98
N LEU A 492 7.48 -35.50 -3.50
CA LEU A 492 7.95 -35.13 -2.17
C LEU A 492 8.16 -33.62 -2.06
N ALA A 493 8.84 -33.02 -3.04
CA ALA A 493 9.03 -31.57 -3.09
C ALA A 493 7.70 -30.83 -3.23
N MET A 494 6.78 -31.32 -4.08
CA MET A 494 5.44 -30.75 -4.23
C MET A 494 4.69 -30.67 -2.89
N PHE A 495 4.64 -31.77 -2.12
CA PHE A 495 3.96 -31.79 -0.83
C PHE A 495 4.62 -30.90 0.23
N LEU A 496 5.96 -30.82 0.25
CA LEU A 496 6.67 -29.91 1.15
C LEU A 496 6.34 -28.44 0.85
N PHE A 497 6.30 -28.06 -0.43
CA PHE A 497 5.92 -26.72 -0.85
C PHE A 497 4.44 -26.41 -0.59
N MET A 498 3.54 -27.38 -0.76
CA MET A 498 2.13 -27.23 -0.35
C MET A 498 2.01 -26.96 1.15
N ALA A 499 2.73 -27.72 1.98
CA ALA A 499 2.75 -27.51 3.42
C ALA A 499 3.34 -26.14 3.81
N LEU A 500 4.42 -25.71 3.13
CA LEU A 500 5.03 -24.40 3.32
C LEU A 500 4.05 -23.27 2.97
N ALA A 501 3.33 -23.37 1.86
CA ALA A 501 2.34 -22.38 1.46
C ALA A 501 1.24 -22.23 2.53
N VAL A 502 0.69 -23.35 3.03
CA VAL A 502 -0.29 -23.34 4.12
C VAL A 502 0.27 -22.69 5.39
N PHE A 503 1.50 -23.03 5.78
CA PHE A 503 2.16 -22.45 6.94
C PHE A 503 2.32 -20.92 6.82
N LEU A 504 2.75 -20.43 5.65
CA LEU A 504 2.92 -18.99 5.40
C LEU A 504 1.58 -18.24 5.48
N VAL A 505 0.53 -18.77 4.85
CA VAL A 505 -0.82 -18.18 4.93
C VAL A 505 -1.30 -18.07 6.37
N VAL A 506 -1.14 -19.14 7.17
CA VAL A 506 -1.54 -19.15 8.59
C VAL A 506 -0.73 -18.14 9.40
N LYS A 507 0.61 -18.12 9.22
CA LYS A 507 1.51 -17.18 9.90
C LYS A 507 1.14 -15.73 9.59
N SER A 508 0.90 -15.41 8.32
CA SER A 508 0.52 -14.08 7.84
C SER A 508 -0.77 -13.61 8.50
N GLN A 509 -1.78 -14.49 8.56
CA GLN A 509 -3.06 -14.18 9.19
C GLN A 509 -2.93 -13.93 10.70
N ILE A 510 -2.11 -14.73 11.41
CA ILE A 510 -1.84 -14.51 12.84
C ILE A 510 -1.14 -13.16 13.06
N ALA A 511 -0.14 -12.84 12.24
CA ALA A 511 0.58 -11.58 12.32
C ALA A 511 -0.35 -10.38 12.07
N TYR A 512 -1.22 -10.48 11.06
CA TYR A 512 -2.24 -9.47 10.77
C TYR A 512 -3.20 -9.26 11.95
N VAL A 513 -3.69 -10.33 12.57
CA VAL A 513 -4.57 -10.23 13.74
C VAL A 513 -3.86 -9.54 14.91
N ARG A 514 -2.59 -9.86 15.17
CA ARG A 514 -1.79 -9.18 16.20
C ARG A 514 -1.62 -7.69 15.91
N LYS A 515 -1.29 -7.32 14.67
CA LYS A 515 -1.14 -5.91 14.25
C LYS A 515 -2.46 -5.13 14.31
N SER A 516 -3.57 -5.74 13.87
CA SER A 516 -4.89 -5.08 13.94
C SER A 516 -5.35 -4.77 15.37
N ARG A 517 -4.87 -5.53 16.37
CA ARG A 517 -5.16 -5.27 17.79
C ARG A 517 -4.37 -4.08 18.33
N SER A 518 -3.16 -3.82 17.82
CA SER A 518 -2.37 -2.64 18.23
C SER A 518 -2.85 -1.35 17.58
N GLU A 519 -3.38 -1.41 16.36
CA GLU A 519 -3.91 -0.24 15.62
C GLU A 519 -5.19 0.36 16.23
N LYS A 520 -5.94 -0.36 17.08
CA LYS A 520 -7.08 0.18 17.83
C LYS A 520 -6.71 1.36 18.77
N LYS A 521 -5.42 1.60 19.01
CA LYS A 521 -4.94 2.76 19.78
C LYS A 521 -5.04 4.09 19.01
N ASP A 522 -5.32 4.06 17.70
CA ASP A 522 -5.34 5.25 16.82
C ASP A 522 -6.71 5.97 16.72
N ASP A 523 -7.73 5.49 17.45
CA ASP A 523 -9.07 6.07 17.45
C ASP A 523 -9.13 7.50 18.01
N VAL A 524 -8.25 7.86 18.95
CA VAL A 524 -8.21 9.19 19.57
C VAL A 524 -7.80 10.28 18.57
N PHE A 525 -6.83 10.00 17.70
CA PHE A 525 -6.44 10.93 16.64
C PHE A 525 -7.58 11.12 15.62
N MET A 526 -8.23 10.02 15.22
CA MET A 526 -9.37 10.10 14.31
C MET A 526 -10.57 10.82 14.93
N LEU A 527 -10.75 10.72 16.25
CA LEU A 527 -11.74 11.49 16.99
C LEU A 527 -11.41 12.99 16.94
N MET A 528 -10.17 13.39 17.27
CA MET A 528 -9.70 14.78 17.13
C MET A 528 -9.93 15.34 15.73
N MET A 529 -9.71 14.53 14.69
CA MET A 529 -9.90 14.96 13.30
C MET A 529 -11.37 15.07 12.88
N ARG A 530 -12.31 14.42 13.57
CA ARG A 530 -13.75 14.47 13.26
C ARG A 530 -14.47 15.55 14.06
N THR A 531 -13.96 15.90 15.23
CA THR A 531 -14.52 16.95 16.09
C THR A 531 -14.41 18.31 15.40
N LYS A 532 -15.54 19.02 15.30
CA LYS A 532 -15.61 20.37 14.70
C LYS A 532 -15.32 21.48 15.72
N ASP A 533 -15.52 21.20 17.00
CA ASP A 533 -15.32 22.15 18.10
C ASP A 533 -13.83 22.24 18.49
N PRO A 534 -13.18 23.41 18.31
CA PRO A 534 -11.77 23.61 18.65
C PRO A 534 -11.43 23.38 20.13
N GLU A 535 -12.34 23.66 21.06
CA GLU A 535 -12.08 23.49 22.51
C GLU A 535 -12.03 22.01 22.89
N ILE A 536 -12.93 21.20 22.31
CA ILE A 536 -12.92 19.74 22.49
C ILE A 536 -11.68 19.14 21.84
N VAL A 537 -11.21 19.69 20.70
CA VAL A 537 -9.95 19.26 20.08
C VAL A 537 -8.76 19.55 20.99
N LEU A 538 -8.75 20.68 21.70
CA LEU A 538 -7.71 21.01 22.67
C LEU A 538 -7.67 20.00 23.83
N ASP A 539 -8.79 19.70 24.48
CA ASP A 539 -8.82 18.72 25.59
C ASP A 539 -8.38 17.31 25.15
N LEU A 540 -8.79 16.89 23.95
CA LEU A 540 -8.34 15.63 23.37
C LEU A 540 -6.84 15.65 23.05
N LEU A 541 -6.30 16.76 22.57
CA LEU A 541 -4.89 16.93 22.28
C LEU A 541 -4.06 16.93 23.57
N GLU A 542 -4.48 17.64 24.61
CA GLU A 542 -3.84 17.65 25.94
C GLU A 542 -3.74 16.23 26.49
N LYS A 543 -4.84 15.47 26.48
CA LYS A 543 -4.88 14.07 26.92
C LYS A 543 -3.97 13.17 26.08
N HIS A 544 -3.92 13.39 24.77
CA HIS A 544 -3.06 12.62 23.88
C HIS A 544 -1.58 12.90 24.17
N VAL A 545 -1.19 14.18 24.25
CA VAL A 545 0.19 14.60 24.54
C VAL A 545 0.63 14.15 25.92
N SER A 546 -0.22 14.29 26.95
CA SER A 546 0.04 13.77 28.31
C SER A 546 0.31 12.27 28.29
N ARG A 547 -0.55 11.48 27.62
CA ARG A 547 -0.37 10.03 27.50
C ARG A 547 0.92 9.66 26.76
N THR A 548 1.26 10.37 25.69
CA THR A 548 2.51 10.17 24.95
C THR A 548 3.72 10.47 25.84
N GLN A 549 3.73 11.61 26.53
CA GLN A 549 4.85 12.02 27.39
C GLN A 549 5.03 11.09 28.60
N SER A 550 3.95 10.70 29.30
CA SER A 550 4.01 9.73 30.40
C SER A 550 4.51 8.37 29.91
N PHE A 551 4.01 7.89 28.76
CA PHE A 551 4.50 6.65 28.16
C PHE A 551 6.00 6.72 27.86
N VAL A 552 6.47 7.79 27.23
CA VAL A 552 7.88 7.99 26.90
C VAL A 552 8.73 8.09 28.16
N SER A 553 8.27 8.79 29.21
CA SER A 553 8.98 8.88 30.49
C SER A 553 9.20 7.50 31.11
N ARG A 554 8.14 6.68 31.18
CA ARG A 554 8.24 5.29 31.67
C ARG A 554 9.14 4.44 30.79
N PHE A 555 8.96 4.51 29.48
CA PHE A 555 9.75 3.74 28.52
C PHE A 555 11.23 4.11 28.59
N ALA A 556 11.54 5.40 28.67
CA ALA A 556 12.90 5.90 28.78
C ALA A 556 13.58 5.40 30.06
N LEU A 557 12.86 5.38 31.19
CA LEU A 557 13.34 4.80 32.44
C LEU A 557 13.61 3.29 32.31
N GLU A 558 12.68 2.53 31.73
CA GLU A 558 12.85 1.09 31.52
C GLU A 558 14.06 0.78 30.63
N GLN A 559 14.27 1.55 29.56
CA GLN A 559 15.43 1.39 28.69
C GLN A 559 16.74 1.83 29.36
N TYR A 560 16.70 2.88 30.18
CA TYR A 560 17.84 3.30 31.00
C TYR A 560 18.30 2.16 31.93
N ASP A 561 17.36 1.55 32.65
CA ASP A 561 17.64 0.41 33.52
C ASP A 561 18.15 -0.81 32.75
N ASN A 562 17.52 -1.16 31.63
CA ASN A 562 17.96 -2.29 30.81
C ASN A 562 19.36 -2.10 30.21
N ILE A 563 19.77 -0.86 29.89
CA ILE A 563 21.13 -0.56 29.42
C ILE A 563 22.14 -0.81 30.55
N LEU A 564 21.85 -0.32 31.76
CA LEU A 564 22.71 -0.48 32.92
C LEU A 564 22.80 -1.94 33.36
N ASP A 565 21.68 -2.65 33.43
CA ASP A 565 21.62 -4.07 33.78
C ASP A 565 22.28 -4.94 32.71
N GLY A 566 22.14 -4.56 31.43
CA GLY A 566 22.82 -5.19 30.31
C GLY A 566 24.35 -5.04 30.38
N LEU A 567 24.86 -3.91 30.88
CA LEU A 567 26.28 -3.74 31.16
C LEU A 567 26.72 -4.57 32.37
N SER A 568 26.02 -4.50 33.50
CA SER A 568 26.44 -5.16 34.75
C SER A 568 26.37 -6.69 34.66
N ALA A 569 25.41 -7.23 33.90
CA ALA A 569 25.22 -8.66 33.70
C ALA A 569 25.82 -9.18 32.36
N GLU A 570 26.52 -8.33 31.61
CA GLU A 570 27.12 -8.66 30.31
C GLU A 570 26.12 -9.28 29.30
N ASN A 571 24.86 -8.85 29.33
CA ASN A 571 23.76 -9.47 28.59
C ASN A 571 23.58 -8.85 27.18
N ARG A 572 24.24 -9.46 26.18
CA ARG A 572 24.18 -9.06 24.77
C ARG A 572 22.77 -9.11 24.17
N HIS A 573 21.93 -10.06 24.60
CA HIS A 573 20.58 -10.20 24.08
C HIS A 573 19.68 -9.04 24.54
N LEU A 574 19.79 -8.64 25.81
CA LEU A 574 19.07 -7.50 26.37
C LEU A 574 19.44 -6.20 25.65
N LEU A 575 20.73 -5.96 25.41
CA LEU A 575 21.21 -4.76 24.72
C LEU A 575 20.75 -4.68 23.25
N ARG A 576 20.68 -5.83 22.55
CA ARG A 576 20.09 -5.90 21.20
C ARG A 576 18.59 -5.62 21.21
N HIS A 577 17.88 -6.12 22.22
CA HIS A 577 16.47 -5.83 22.41
C HIS A 577 16.23 -4.34 22.62
N CYS A 578 17.01 -3.70 23.50
CA CYS A 578 16.94 -2.26 23.76
C CYS A 578 17.16 -1.44 22.49
N LYS A 579 18.17 -1.80 21.68
CA LYS A 579 18.44 -1.10 20.40
C LYS A 579 17.22 -1.12 19.49
N ARG A 580 16.62 -2.30 19.31
CA ARG A 580 15.43 -2.48 18.48
C ARG A 580 14.24 -1.68 19.02
N ASP A 581 14.03 -1.67 20.32
CA ASP A 581 12.92 -0.94 20.95
C ASP A 581 13.09 0.58 20.81
N LEU A 582 14.30 1.10 21.03
CA LEU A 582 14.63 2.51 20.80
C LEU A 582 14.47 2.92 19.33
N ASP A 583 14.85 2.06 18.38
CA ASP A 583 14.62 2.28 16.95
C ASP A 583 13.12 2.33 16.61
N ASN A 584 12.35 1.37 17.11
CA ASN A 584 10.91 1.33 16.91
C ASN A 584 10.21 2.56 17.49
N GLU A 585 10.56 2.96 18.71
CA GLU A 585 9.93 4.10 19.38
C GLU A 585 10.30 5.43 18.72
N HIS A 586 11.53 5.58 18.22
CA HIS A 586 11.93 6.74 17.42
C HIS A 586 10.99 6.95 16.21
N ASP A 587 10.63 5.87 15.52
CA ASP A 587 9.73 5.94 14.37
C ASP A 587 8.26 6.19 14.78
N GLN A 588 7.83 5.72 15.96
CA GLN A 588 6.51 6.08 16.50
C GLN A 588 6.43 7.55 16.88
N LEU A 589 7.45 8.10 17.56
CA LEU A 589 7.49 9.52 17.93
C LEU A 589 7.45 10.46 16.73
N LYS A 590 8.08 10.09 15.60
CA LYS A 590 7.93 10.84 14.34
C LYS A 590 6.47 10.89 13.89
N LYS A 591 5.74 9.77 13.98
CA LYS A 591 4.32 9.69 13.59
C LYS A 591 3.43 10.48 14.55
N PHE A 592 3.64 10.36 15.86
CA PHE A 592 2.88 11.12 16.87
C PHE A 592 3.08 12.61 16.72
N ARG A 593 4.34 13.09 16.61
CA ARG A 593 4.63 14.52 16.39
C ARG A 593 3.89 15.10 15.19
N ARG A 594 3.84 14.36 14.08
CA ARG A 594 3.15 14.82 12.87
C ARG A 594 1.63 14.89 13.07
N LYS A 595 1.04 13.84 13.65
CA LYS A 595 -0.39 13.78 14.00
C LYS A 595 -0.79 14.90 14.97
N GLU A 596 -0.04 15.07 16.05
CA GLU A 596 -0.27 16.11 17.04
C GLU A 596 -0.14 17.52 16.44
N MET A 597 0.80 17.75 15.51
CA MET A 597 0.92 19.03 14.80
C MET A 597 -0.30 19.33 13.91
N LEU A 598 -0.93 18.32 13.32
CA LEU A 598 -2.19 18.49 12.57
C LEU A 598 -3.35 18.85 13.50
N ALA A 599 -3.41 18.25 14.69
CA ALA A 599 -4.39 18.57 15.71
C ALA A 599 -4.20 19.99 16.27
N LEU A 600 -2.96 20.41 16.51
CA LEU A 600 -2.62 21.75 17.01
C LEU A 600 -3.13 22.86 16.08
N LYS A 601 -3.11 22.65 14.75
CA LYS A 601 -3.65 23.61 13.77
C LYS A 601 -5.18 23.82 13.85
N ARG A 602 -5.88 22.96 14.60
CA ARG A 602 -7.35 22.97 14.73
C ARG A 602 -7.84 23.42 16.11
N VAL A 603 -6.91 23.65 17.03
CA VAL A 603 -7.13 24.27 18.35
C VAL A 603 -7.40 25.78 18.17
N PRO A 604 -8.06 26.48 19.11
CA PRO A 604 -8.19 27.93 19.06
C PRO A 604 -6.84 28.62 18.80
N SER A 605 -6.84 29.58 17.87
CA SER A 605 -5.59 30.15 17.32
C SER A 605 -4.74 30.89 18.35
N ASP A 606 -5.37 31.53 19.32
CA ASP A 606 -4.77 32.21 20.47
C ASP A 606 -4.03 31.22 21.38
N VAL A 607 -4.71 30.15 21.79
CA VAL A 607 -4.13 29.09 22.63
C VAL A 607 -3.02 28.34 21.88
N ALA A 608 -3.26 28.04 20.60
CA ALA A 608 -2.27 27.38 19.76
C ALA A 608 -0.99 28.22 19.66
N MET A 609 -1.08 29.55 19.50
CA MET A 609 0.07 30.44 19.44
C MET A 609 0.86 30.46 20.75
N GLU A 610 0.17 30.59 21.90
CA GLU A 610 0.79 30.63 23.22
C GLU A 610 1.48 29.31 23.57
N ARG A 611 0.81 28.18 23.30
CA ARG A 611 1.25 26.85 23.71
C ARG A 611 2.16 26.14 22.71
N ASN A 612 2.32 26.67 21.49
CA ASN A 612 3.12 26.07 20.41
C ASN A 612 4.56 25.75 20.85
N THR A 613 5.19 26.70 21.55
CA THR A 613 6.58 26.56 22.02
C THR A 613 6.73 25.36 22.98
N TRP A 614 5.78 25.21 23.90
CA TRP A 614 5.78 24.14 24.89
C TRP A 614 5.44 22.79 24.27
N PHE A 615 4.51 22.75 23.32
CA PHE A 615 4.24 21.57 22.50
C PHE A 615 5.51 21.05 21.82
N HIS A 616 6.24 21.93 21.12
CA HIS A 616 7.47 21.53 20.43
C HIS A 616 8.59 21.14 21.39
N LEU A 617 8.74 21.83 22.53
CA LEU A 617 9.72 21.45 23.54
C LEU A 617 9.44 20.04 24.07
N GLY A 618 8.19 19.71 24.41
CA GLY A 618 7.82 18.38 24.91
C GLY A 618 8.03 17.28 23.88
N ALA A 619 7.64 17.52 22.62
CA ALA A 619 7.87 16.58 21.52
C ALA A 619 9.37 16.37 21.24
N ASN A 620 10.17 17.43 21.30
CA ASN A 620 11.62 17.34 21.14
C ASN A 620 12.26 16.60 22.32
N SER A 621 11.84 16.86 23.57
CA SER A 621 12.33 16.12 24.75
C SER A 621 12.08 14.62 24.64
N ASN A 622 10.90 14.21 24.16
CA ASN A 622 10.62 12.78 23.90
C ASN A 622 11.63 12.17 22.93
N GLN A 623 11.97 12.88 21.85
CA GLN A 623 12.98 12.42 20.89
C GLN A 623 14.38 12.43 21.50
N GLN A 624 14.71 13.43 22.31
CA GLN A 624 16.01 13.54 22.98
C GLN A 624 16.26 12.39 23.95
N PHE A 625 15.24 11.90 24.67
CA PHE A 625 15.38 10.69 25.49
C PHE A 625 15.89 9.51 24.66
N ILE A 626 15.30 9.28 23.49
CA ILE A 626 15.70 8.19 22.60
C ILE A 626 17.12 8.38 22.08
N TYR A 627 17.49 9.60 21.69
CA TYR A 627 18.86 9.89 21.24
C TYR A 627 19.90 9.71 22.35
N CYS A 628 19.60 10.20 23.55
CA CYS A 628 20.45 10.06 24.73
C CYS A 628 20.68 8.57 25.06
N LEU A 629 19.60 7.79 25.15
CA LEU A 629 19.69 6.35 25.42
C LEU A 629 20.45 5.58 24.34
N LYS A 630 20.35 5.99 23.06
CA LYS A 630 21.16 5.40 21.99
C LYS A 630 22.64 5.74 22.13
N ARG A 631 22.98 6.99 22.46
CA ARG A 631 24.37 7.40 22.73
C ARG A 631 24.97 6.66 23.91
N MET A 632 24.16 6.33 24.92
CA MET A 632 24.57 5.49 26.06
C MET A 632 24.70 4.01 25.65
N LEU A 633 23.74 3.49 24.89
CA LEU A 633 23.64 2.08 24.52
C LEU A 633 24.74 1.64 23.54
N ASP A 634 25.04 2.43 22.51
CA ASP A 634 25.93 1.99 21.44
C ASP A 634 27.34 1.64 21.96
N PRO A 635 28.01 2.49 22.78
CA PRO A 635 29.29 2.15 23.40
C PRO A 635 29.20 0.95 24.36
N VAL A 636 28.15 0.87 25.19
CA VAL A 636 27.91 -0.24 26.12
C VAL A 636 27.77 -1.56 25.37
N LYS A 637 26.96 -1.56 24.31
CA LYS A 637 26.73 -2.72 23.47
C LYS A 637 28.01 -3.16 22.75
N GLU A 638 28.76 -2.23 22.16
CA GLU A 638 30.03 -2.55 21.53
C GLU A 638 31.03 -3.16 22.54
N HIS A 639 31.08 -2.62 23.76
CA HIS A 639 31.95 -3.12 24.82
C HIS A 639 31.61 -4.56 25.23
N VAL A 640 30.33 -4.84 25.51
CA VAL A 640 29.86 -6.17 25.88
C VAL A 640 29.92 -7.14 24.69
N GLU A 641 29.68 -6.68 23.46
CA GLU A 641 29.76 -7.54 22.28
C GLU A 641 31.22 -7.94 21.95
N ASN A 642 32.18 -7.11 22.27
CA ASN A 642 33.59 -7.43 22.08
C ASN A 642 34.19 -8.21 23.27
N ASN A 643 33.38 -8.58 24.27
CA ASN A 643 33.82 -9.27 25.49
C ASN A 643 35.01 -8.54 26.17
N PHE A 644 34.97 -7.21 26.24
CA PHE A 644 35.96 -6.42 26.96
C PHE A 644 35.77 -6.55 28.49
N ASN A 645 36.76 -6.09 29.27
CA ASN A 645 36.76 -6.23 30.73
C ASN A 645 35.47 -5.70 31.38
N PRO A 646 34.89 -6.42 32.35
CA PRO A 646 33.66 -6.01 33.02
C PRO A 646 33.89 -4.75 33.88
N LEU A 647 32.80 -4.04 34.19
CA LEU A 647 32.85 -2.87 35.07
C LEU A 647 33.24 -3.30 36.50
N PRO A 648 34.22 -2.66 37.15
CA PRO A 648 34.57 -2.97 38.54
C PRO A 648 33.39 -2.80 39.48
N GLN A 649 33.24 -3.71 40.44
CA GLN A 649 32.14 -3.71 41.40
C GLN A 649 32.07 -2.41 42.22
N SER A 650 33.21 -1.81 42.54
CA SER A 650 33.28 -0.52 43.24
C SER A 650 32.59 0.60 42.46
N CYS A 651 32.72 0.65 41.12
CA CYS A 651 32.03 1.63 40.29
C CYS A 651 30.51 1.42 40.31
N LEU A 652 30.05 0.16 40.35
CA LEU A 652 28.62 -0.16 40.45
C LEU A 652 28.05 0.29 41.80
N GLU A 653 28.77 0.01 42.90
CA GLU A 653 28.38 0.41 44.25
C GLU A 653 28.36 1.93 44.43
N GLU A 654 29.34 2.65 43.86
CA GLU A 654 29.39 4.11 43.86
C GLU A 654 28.25 4.74 43.06
N PHE A 655 27.83 4.12 41.97
CA PHE A 655 26.77 4.63 41.10
C PHE A 655 25.34 4.30 41.60
N ALA A 656 25.17 3.21 42.33
CA ALA A 656 23.86 2.71 42.74
C ALA A 656 22.97 3.75 43.47
N PRO A 657 23.48 4.58 44.41
CA PRO A 657 22.65 5.61 45.05
C PRO A 657 22.16 6.67 44.06
N VAL A 658 22.99 7.03 43.08
CA VAL A 658 22.65 8.02 42.06
C VAL A 658 21.63 7.45 41.08
N ARG A 659 21.81 6.20 40.64
CA ARG A 659 20.83 5.47 39.82
C ARG A 659 19.45 5.47 40.49
N PHE A 660 19.38 5.12 41.78
CA PHE A 660 18.12 5.10 42.53
C PHE A 660 17.41 6.47 42.53
N LYS A 661 18.15 7.56 42.76
CA LYS A 661 17.58 8.92 42.69
C LYS A 661 17.08 9.28 41.28
N VAL A 662 17.80 8.87 40.23
CA VAL A 662 17.35 9.05 38.84
C VAL A 662 16.03 8.31 38.59
N GLU A 663 15.91 7.07 39.06
CA GLU A 663 14.68 6.30 38.93
C GLU A 663 13.49 6.96 39.65
N GLU A 664 13.71 7.46 40.87
CA GLU A 664 12.70 8.14 41.66
C GLU A 664 12.20 9.41 40.95
N LEU A 665 13.11 10.25 40.46
CA LEU A 665 12.77 11.47 39.72
C LEU A 665 11.96 11.18 38.45
N MET A 666 12.32 10.12 37.72
CA MET A 666 11.59 9.70 36.52
C MET A 666 10.19 9.15 36.86
N LYS A 667 10.05 8.38 37.94
CA LYS A 667 8.76 7.86 38.44
C LYS A 667 7.85 9.01 38.89
N CYS A 668 8.38 9.97 39.64
CA CYS A 668 7.65 11.19 40.04
C CYS A 668 7.21 12.01 38.82
N THR A 669 8.11 12.22 37.86
CA THR A 669 7.81 12.92 36.61
C THR A 669 6.69 12.22 35.85
N GLU A 670 6.77 10.90 35.68
CA GLU A 670 5.73 10.11 34.99
C GLU A 670 4.36 10.23 35.66
N ALA A 671 4.30 10.20 37.00
CA ALA A 671 3.07 10.37 37.76
C ALA A 671 2.44 11.77 37.56
N MET A 672 3.26 12.81 37.46
CA MET A 672 2.80 14.17 37.16
C MET A 672 2.28 14.29 35.71
N LEU A 673 3.02 13.72 34.75
CA LEU A 673 2.63 13.71 33.33
C LEU A 673 1.31 12.97 33.11
N SER A 674 1.13 11.81 33.77
CA SER A 674 -0.05 10.96 33.59
C SER A 674 -1.29 11.51 34.28
N SER A 675 -1.13 12.13 35.45
CA SER A 675 -2.25 12.73 36.21
C SER A 675 -2.59 14.15 35.77
N GLY A 676 -1.68 14.84 35.07
CA GLY A 676 -1.80 16.25 34.72
C GLY A 676 -1.71 17.20 35.92
N ARG A 677 -1.36 16.71 37.11
CA ARG A 677 -1.26 17.49 38.35
C ARG A 677 0.20 17.73 38.71
N PHE A 678 0.60 18.99 38.80
CA PHE A 678 2.00 19.40 38.94
C PHE A 678 2.37 19.93 40.34
N LEU A 679 1.79 19.36 41.40
CA LEU A 679 1.93 19.86 42.79
C LEU A 679 3.39 19.94 43.28
N SER A 680 4.20 18.91 43.03
CA SER A 680 5.62 18.86 43.44
C SER A 680 6.59 19.29 42.33
N TYR A 681 6.15 20.14 41.40
CA TYR A 681 6.95 20.53 40.23
C TYR A 681 8.29 21.17 40.59
N ASP A 682 8.26 22.17 41.47
CA ASP A 682 9.49 22.89 41.86
C ASP A 682 10.43 22.01 42.69
N GLU A 683 9.88 21.15 43.54
CA GLU A 683 10.64 20.19 44.35
C GLU A 683 11.39 19.18 43.47
N VAL A 684 10.70 18.58 42.48
CA VAL A 684 11.30 17.62 41.55
C VAL A 684 12.38 18.27 40.70
N LEU A 685 12.18 19.51 40.25
CA LEU A 685 13.21 20.23 39.48
C LEU A 685 14.44 20.56 40.32
N ALA A 686 14.26 20.95 41.59
CA ALA A 686 15.36 21.26 42.50
C ALA A 686 16.16 20.00 42.87
N GLU A 687 15.48 18.88 43.13
CA GLU A 687 16.15 17.62 43.42
C GLU A 687 16.89 17.08 42.19
N ALA A 688 16.32 17.23 40.98
CA ALA A 688 17.02 16.88 39.74
C ALA A 688 18.32 17.69 39.53
N ASP A 689 18.37 18.96 39.94
CA ASP A 689 19.61 19.74 39.91
C ASP A 689 20.66 19.19 40.89
N ARG A 690 20.26 18.82 42.12
CA ARG A 690 21.16 18.21 43.10
C ARG A 690 21.75 16.88 42.60
N VAL A 691 20.92 16.02 41.99
CA VAL A 691 21.40 14.74 41.44
C VAL A 691 22.37 14.96 40.26
N LYS A 692 22.18 16.01 39.46
CA LYS A 692 23.15 16.38 38.41
C LYS A 692 24.49 16.85 39.00
N ASP A 693 24.48 17.50 40.15
CA ASP A 693 25.71 17.89 40.88
C ASP A 693 26.40 16.65 41.49
N ASP A 694 25.63 15.70 42.04
CA ASP A 694 26.13 14.40 42.49
C ASP A 694 26.82 13.63 41.34
N LEU A 695 26.18 13.56 40.16
CA LEU A 695 26.74 12.96 38.94
C LEU A 695 28.03 13.67 38.48
N SER A 696 28.08 15.00 38.58
CA SER A 696 29.26 15.78 38.21
C SER A 696 30.44 15.51 39.14
N THR A 697 30.15 15.35 40.44
CA THR A 697 31.13 14.97 41.46
C THR A 697 31.65 13.55 41.23
N LEU A 698 30.75 12.59 40.97
CA LEU A 698 31.11 11.21 40.66
C LEU A 698 31.96 11.11 39.39
N ARG A 699 31.61 11.86 38.34
CA ARG A 699 32.39 11.95 37.11
C ARG A 699 33.79 12.51 37.36
N LYS A 700 33.92 13.53 38.20
CA LYS A 700 35.23 14.11 38.57
C LYS A 700 36.08 13.10 39.34
N HIS A 701 35.50 12.40 40.32
CA HIS A 701 36.20 11.34 41.05
C HIS A 701 36.68 10.22 40.13
N HIS A 702 35.86 9.81 39.16
CA HIS A 702 36.26 8.79 38.18
C HIS A 702 37.35 9.28 37.22
N LEU A 703 37.30 10.55 36.79
CA LEU A 703 38.38 11.16 36.01
C LEU A 703 39.70 11.19 36.78
N ASP A 704 39.67 11.59 38.05
CA ASP A 704 40.85 11.60 38.92
C ASP A 704 41.42 10.18 39.12
N ARG A 705 40.55 9.17 39.18
CA ARG A 705 40.92 7.73 39.20
C ARG A 705 41.62 7.33 37.90
N MET A 706 41.04 7.66 36.75
CA MET A 706 41.62 7.36 35.43
C MET A 706 42.99 8.01 35.23
N GLN A 707 43.23 9.20 35.77
CA GLN A 707 44.53 9.88 35.66
C GLN A 707 45.64 9.23 36.50
N ARG A 708 45.27 8.51 37.57
CA ARG A 708 46.21 7.82 38.46
C ARG A 708 46.48 6.37 38.05
N ASP A 709 45.63 5.82 37.19
CA ASP A 709 45.71 4.43 36.73
C ASP A 709 46.63 4.36 35.50
N TYR A 710 47.81 3.72 35.64
CA TYR A 710 48.83 3.64 34.59
C TYR A 710 48.59 2.47 33.61
N ASP A 711 47.62 1.60 33.89
CA ASP A 711 47.31 0.42 33.08
C ASP A 711 46.24 0.71 32.02
N ASN A 712 46.66 0.66 30.74
CA ASN A 712 45.76 0.84 29.58
C ASN A 712 44.67 -0.24 29.45
N ASN A 713 44.76 -1.34 30.19
CA ASN A 713 43.80 -2.45 30.12
C ASN A 713 42.38 -2.05 30.53
N ASN A 714 42.22 -1.09 31.45
CA ASN A 714 40.91 -0.65 31.94
C ASN A 714 40.42 0.67 31.31
N LEU A 715 41.17 1.22 30.36
CA LEU A 715 40.83 2.50 29.72
C LEU A 715 39.48 2.44 28.98
N LYS A 716 39.23 1.34 28.26
CA LYS A 716 37.99 1.16 27.48
C LYS A 716 36.75 1.15 28.37
N ILE A 717 36.73 0.33 29.43
CA ILE A 717 35.60 0.26 30.36
C ILE A 717 35.43 1.58 31.13
N SER A 718 36.54 2.25 31.46
CA SER A 718 36.50 3.55 32.13
C SER A 718 35.87 4.64 31.26
N LEU A 719 36.12 4.62 29.95
CA LEU A 719 35.46 5.52 28.99
C LEU A 719 33.97 5.22 28.83
N VAL A 720 33.59 3.93 28.81
CA VAL A 720 32.17 3.52 28.77
C VAL A 720 31.44 3.99 30.04
N TYR A 721 32.05 3.82 31.22
CA TYR A 721 31.46 4.31 32.46
C TYR A 721 31.36 5.84 32.50
N LEU A 722 32.36 6.56 31.99
CA LEU A 722 32.31 8.02 31.87
C LEU A 722 31.17 8.47 30.95
N ASN A 723 30.95 7.76 29.84
CA ASN A 723 29.81 7.98 28.95
C ASN A 723 28.48 7.76 29.68
N ILE A 724 28.35 6.71 30.50
CA ILE A 724 27.13 6.48 31.32
C ILE A 724 26.86 7.63 32.28
N LEU A 725 27.89 8.12 32.99
CA LEU A 725 27.73 9.24 33.92
C LEU A 725 27.31 10.52 33.18
N GLN A 726 27.92 10.80 32.03
CA GLN A 726 27.59 11.94 31.20
C GLN A 726 26.17 11.85 30.62
N GLU A 727 25.80 10.72 30.03
CA GLU A 727 24.47 10.52 29.46
C GLU A 727 23.38 10.47 30.54
N SER A 728 23.68 9.98 31.76
CA SER A 728 22.74 10.07 32.90
C SER A 728 22.45 11.52 33.31
N GLN A 729 23.45 12.40 33.23
CA GLN A 729 23.27 13.83 33.51
C GLN A 729 22.40 14.50 32.44
N GLU A 730 22.61 14.16 31.16
CA GLU A 730 21.77 14.62 30.05
C GLU A 730 20.35 14.07 30.12
N PHE A 731 20.19 12.82 30.54
CA PHE A 731 18.90 12.17 30.74
C PHE A 731 18.01 12.96 31.73
N LEU A 732 18.57 13.40 32.86
CA LEU A 732 17.87 14.29 33.81
C LEU A 732 17.60 15.68 33.22
N SER A 733 18.51 16.22 32.40
CA SER A 733 18.28 17.50 31.71
C SER A 733 17.05 17.42 30.78
N ILE A 734 16.94 16.33 30.03
CA ILE A 734 15.82 16.07 29.13
C ILE A 734 14.51 15.91 29.92
N MET A 735 14.54 15.17 31.03
CA MET A 735 13.40 15.02 31.95
C MET A 735 12.89 16.39 32.42
N ARG A 736 13.77 17.30 32.84
CA ARG A 736 13.38 18.65 33.29
C ARG A 736 12.72 19.45 32.16
N HIS A 737 13.26 19.37 30.94
CA HIS A 737 12.65 20.03 29.78
C HIS A 737 11.27 19.44 29.45
N GLN A 738 11.11 18.12 29.52
CA GLN A 738 9.83 17.45 29.30
C GLN A 738 8.80 17.88 30.35
N LEU A 739 9.18 17.84 31.63
CA LEU A 739 8.31 18.21 32.75
C LEU A 739 7.90 19.69 32.67
N ARG A 740 8.82 20.59 32.31
CA ARG A 740 8.51 22.02 32.08
C ARG A 740 7.56 22.23 30.91
N ALA A 741 7.79 21.54 29.79
CA ALA A 741 6.91 21.60 28.62
C ALA A 741 5.50 21.12 28.96
N ALA A 742 5.40 20.03 29.72
CA ALA A 742 4.14 19.45 30.17
C ALA A 742 3.33 20.41 31.04
N ASN A 743 3.95 20.93 32.11
CA ASN A 743 3.31 21.86 33.04
C ASN A 743 2.75 23.09 32.30
N ARG A 744 3.51 23.62 31.33
CA ARG A 744 3.09 24.78 30.54
C ARG A 744 2.10 24.46 29.42
N PHE A 745 2.04 23.21 28.94
CA PHE A 745 1.15 22.82 27.85
C PHE A 745 -0.24 22.41 28.36
N TYR A 746 -0.32 21.66 29.47
CA TYR A 746 -1.57 21.12 30.01
C TYR A 746 -1.67 21.16 31.54
N GLY A 747 -0.72 21.80 32.24
CA GLY A 747 -0.71 21.92 33.71
C GLY A 747 -1.28 23.23 34.26
N GLY A 748 -1.67 24.19 33.42
CA GLY A 748 -2.22 25.48 33.88
C GLY A 748 -3.56 25.34 34.60
N ASP A 749 -3.73 26.11 35.70
CA ASP A 749 -4.84 26.14 36.67
C ASP A 749 -6.12 25.40 36.24
N ARG A 750 -6.18 24.11 36.57
CA ARG A 750 -7.41 23.32 36.71
C ARG A 750 -7.64 22.99 38.18
#